data_AF-A0A928CTP8-F1
#
_entry.id   AF-A0A928CTP8-F1
#
_cell.length_a   1.000
_cell.length_b   1.000
_cell.length_c   1.000
_cell.angle_alpha   90.00
_cell.angle_beta   90.00
_cell.angle_gamma   90.00
#
_symmetry.space_group_name_H-M   'P 1'
#
loop_
_entity.id
_entity.type
_entity.pdbx_description
1 polymer ?
#
loop_
_entity_poly.entity_id
_entity_poly.type
_entity_poly.pdbx_seq_one_letter_code
_entity_poly.pdbx_strand_id
1 'polypeptide(L)'
;MDIFTGYCLTILEMTFLLSGLLILHGLRRILGTAPFYTALGMLLVFSQIAGAAGLNLTLGYPGLDYPLSSSVLTLPFLAILVVVYMADGTLMAQRIIIGMMAALGIYVYLMFMTMMQCSWPGYTISQGPGSESLESLLGSSSRLMAATVVSLSMDLFLVPIIFQRLTNLKCRLFLTVLGSLMLVQLVDHLIFVTIAYWGSPQWWNSLTSSYLTRALFVVIISILTTIYLSRIRYETPGESRRTLDIILAFFGAYGKSLQLEQNLRETQERYRLLVQNASDMILIMNKDGIIIDANNAALRMFKLKTLADLINRKFSDLSGLQPSVWSSLLIDPPQTANPGISVQITSSAGVELDLSIASVPFEGEPLLIVFGRDVTERKRLEREREEWNIQASHRQRLEAIGRLAGGIAHDFNNYIHAIQGHLDIILLMHDVQDEAVLRNLKKIDHIAELAGTLTSQMLSFARKGSYQQEELRLNALVHKCAELFLPSTQSGIAFKIEADPDDPAIIGDPIQLQQALMNLMINAKDAMKKQPESEQSLTIRIGRPEKLGIKLNPPSDAGPPAAMRDYRVIRVEDTGPGIKPEVLPRLFEPFFTTKPAGEGTGMGLAMAYGTVVAHNGWIQVQNLPEAGAAFDVILPAFKLYSEGENHSS
;
A
#
# COMPACT_ATOMS: atom_id res chain seq x y z
N MET A 1 27.73 69.54 41.69
CA MET A 1 26.69 68.55 42.03
C MET A 1 25.74 68.35 40.87
N ASP A 2 25.29 69.41 40.21
CA ASP A 2 24.24 69.36 39.17
C ASP A 2 24.55 68.45 37.95
N ILE A 3 25.81 68.39 37.52
CA ILE A 3 26.26 67.51 36.42
C ILE A 3 26.08 66.03 36.77
N PHE A 4 26.50 65.63 37.98
CA PHE A 4 26.34 64.25 38.46
C PHE A 4 24.87 63.89 38.62
N THR A 5 24.06 64.81 39.13
CA THR A 5 22.61 64.64 39.25
C THR A 5 21.95 64.45 37.89
N GLY A 6 22.34 65.22 36.86
CA GLY A 6 21.84 65.07 35.49
C GLY A 6 22.17 63.72 34.86
N TYR A 7 23.37 63.20 35.09
CA TYR A 7 23.77 61.85 34.67
C TYR A 7 22.95 60.76 35.35
N CYS A 8 22.80 60.85 36.68
CA CYS A 8 21.99 59.89 37.44
C CYS A 8 20.53 59.90 36.99
N LEU A 9 19.97 61.08 36.72
CA LEU A 9 18.60 61.21 36.22
C LEU A 9 18.44 60.58 34.84
N THR A 10 19.41 60.79 33.94
CA THR A 10 19.41 60.17 32.61
C THR A 10 19.45 58.64 32.68
N ILE A 11 20.32 58.09 33.53
CA ILE A 11 20.42 56.64 33.75
C ILE A 11 19.12 56.10 34.32
N LEU A 12 18.50 56.82 35.26
CA LEU A 12 17.21 56.45 35.85
C LEU A 12 16.09 56.44 34.81
N GLU A 13 15.98 57.49 34.00
CA GLU A 13 14.98 57.62 32.94
C GLU A 13 15.11 56.49 31.91
N MET A 14 16.31 56.28 31.40
CA MET A 14 16.59 55.22 30.44
C MET A 14 16.30 53.81 31.01
N THR A 15 16.69 53.57 32.26
CA THR A 15 16.44 52.30 32.97
C THR A 15 14.94 52.08 33.20
N PHE A 16 14.21 53.13 33.56
CA PHE A 16 12.77 53.09 33.76
C PHE A 16 12.04 52.75 32.46
N LEU A 17 12.39 53.43 31.35
CA LEU A 17 11.84 53.17 30.02
C LEU A 17 12.09 51.72 29.60
N LEU A 18 13.33 51.23 29.69
CA LEU A 18 13.64 49.85 29.34
C LEU A 18 12.90 48.86 30.23
N SER A 19 12.89 49.06 31.54
CA SER A 19 12.22 48.17 32.49
C SER A 19 10.71 48.09 32.23
N GLY A 20 10.06 49.22 31.95
CA GLY A 20 8.65 49.26 31.57
C GLY A 20 8.37 48.45 30.30
N LEU A 21 9.21 48.61 29.27
CA LEU A 21 9.07 47.83 28.04
C LEU A 21 9.33 46.33 28.24
N LEU A 22 10.32 45.96 29.06
CA LEU A 22 10.62 44.56 29.40
C LEU A 22 9.49 43.91 30.20
N ILE A 23 8.83 44.65 31.10
CA ILE A 23 7.64 44.20 31.83
C ILE A 23 6.48 43.98 30.86
N LEU A 24 6.19 44.96 30.00
CA LEU A 24 5.13 44.85 28.99
C LEU A 24 5.39 43.68 28.04
N HIS A 25 6.64 43.51 27.59
CA HIS A 25 7.05 42.35 26.81
C HIS A 25 6.82 41.06 27.61
N GLY A 26 7.27 40.98 28.86
CA GLY A 26 7.08 39.79 29.71
C GLY A 26 5.61 39.41 29.91
N LEU A 27 4.73 40.40 30.05
CA LEU A 27 3.29 40.25 30.25
C LEU A 27 2.50 40.10 28.93
N ARG A 28 3.14 40.16 27.76
CA ARG A 28 2.46 40.13 26.44
C ARG A 28 1.59 38.90 26.22
N ARG A 29 1.92 37.77 26.87
CA ARG A 29 1.11 36.53 26.79
C ARG A 29 -0.20 36.63 27.59
N ILE A 30 -0.28 37.53 28.57
CA ILE A 30 -1.45 37.73 29.44
C ILE A 30 -2.28 38.93 28.97
N LEU A 31 -1.63 40.06 28.70
CA LEU A 31 -2.29 41.31 28.30
C LEU A 31 -2.59 41.40 26.79
N GLY A 32 -2.10 40.44 26.01
CA GLY A 32 -2.01 40.54 24.55
C GLY A 32 -0.82 41.38 24.09
N THR A 33 -0.55 41.38 22.79
CA THR A 33 0.61 42.07 22.20
C THR A 33 0.35 43.55 21.90
N ALA A 34 -0.92 43.96 21.80
CA ALA A 34 -1.31 45.33 21.45
C ALA A 34 -0.79 46.40 22.44
N PRO A 35 -0.87 46.25 23.77
CA PRO A 35 -0.34 47.24 24.71
C PRO A 35 1.17 47.44 24.58
N PHE A 36 1.92 46.35 24.36
CA PHE A 36 3.37 46.41 24.14
C PHE A 36 3.73 47.18 22.87
N TYR A 37 3.09 46.86 21.74
CA TYR A 37 3.35 47.56 20.48
C TYR A 37 2.89 49.02 20.51
N THR A 38 1.80 49.32 21.23
CA THR A 38 1.32 50.70 21.40
C THR A 38 2.31 51.53 22.22
N ALA A 39 2.83 50.99 23.32
CA ALA A 39 3.86 51.66 24.12
C ALA A 39 5.14 51.92 23.31
N LEU A 40 5.54 50.94 22.49
CA LEU A 40 6.71 51.06 21.62
C LEU A 40 6.52 52.14 20.54
N GLY A 41 5.33 52.21 19.93
CA GLY A 41 4.97 53.27 18.98
C GLY A 41 4.87 54.65 19.62
N MET A 42 4.28 54.77 20.81
CA MET A 42 4.23 56.03 21.56
C MET A 42 5.62 56.54 21.93
N LEU A 43 6.50 55.66 22.39
CA LEU A 43 7.89 56.01 22.71
C LEU A 43 8.65 56.47 21.46
N LEU A 44 8.43 55.82 20.31
CA LEU A 44 9.02 56.24 19.03
C LEU A 44 8.60 57.66 18.67
N VAL A 45 7.30 57.96 18.70
CA VAL A 45 6.78 59.30 18.40
C VAL A 45 7.33 60.34 19.38
N PHE A 46 7.35 60.03 20.68
CA PHE A 46 7.90 60.91 21.70
C PHE A 46 9.41 61.20 21.49
N SER A 47 10.18 60.17 21.14
CA SER A 47 11.61 60.31 20.80
C SER A 47 11.82 61.25 19.60
N GLN A 48 10.99 61.15 18.56
CA GLN A 48 11.08 62.05 17.40
C GLN A 48 10.72 63.49 17.75
N ILE A 49 9.70 63.71 18.58
CA ILE A 49 9.34 65.06 19.06
C ILE A 49 10.48 65.66 19.89
N ALA A 50 11.05 64.88 20.82
CA ALA A 50 12.20 65.31 21.63
C ALA A 50 13.44 65.61 20.76
N GLY A 51 13.65 64.82 19.70
CA GLY A 51 14.73 65.02 18.73
C GLY A 51 14.53 66.28 17.88
N ALA A 52 13.30 66.52 17.41
CA ALA A 52 12.92 67.72 16.67
C ALA A 52 13.16 68.99 17.48
N ALA A 53 12.92 68.94 18.79
CA ALA A 53 13.17 70.02 19.74
C ALA A 53 14.65 70.28 20.04
N GLY A 54 15.56 69.43 19.56
CA GLY A 54 17.01 69.62 19.75
C GLY A 54 17.43 69.58 21.21
N LEU A 55 16.70 68.84 22.06
CA LEU A 55 16.98 68.76 23.49
C LEU A 55 18.33 68.07 23.73
N ASN A 56 19.30 68.86 24.17
CA ASN A 56 20.64 68.40 24.55
C ASN A 56 20.84 68.59 26.05
N LEU A 57 21.39 67.57 26.71
CA LEU A 57 21.88 67.74 28.07
C LEU A 57 23.29 68.31 27.99
N THR A 58 23.44 69.57 28.40
CA THR A 58 24.74 70.24 28.45
C THR A 58 25.38 70.05 29.82
N LEU A 59 26.53 69.39 29.87
CA LEU A 59 27.21 69.01 31.11
C LEU A 59 28.39 69.92 31.45
N GLY A 60 28.60 70.98 30.65
CA GLY A 60 29.60 72.02 30.91
C GLY A 60 31.05 71.60 30.62
N TYR A 61 31.28 70.38 30.12
CA TYR A 61 32.58 69.90 29.65
C TYR A 61 32.53 69.67 28.14
N PRO A 62 33.47 70.23 27.36
CA PRO A 62 33.53 70.04 25.92
C PRO A 62 33.51 68.56 25.57
N GLY A 63 32.43 68.14 24.90
CA GLY A 63 32.25 66.78 24.41
C GLY A 63 31.41 65.84 25.25
N LEU A 64 31.09 66.19 26.49
CA LEU A 64 30.18 65.34 27.27
C LEU A 64 28.70 65.58 26.96
N ASP A 65 28.39 66.60 26.16
CA ASP A 65 27.02 66.93 25.78
C ASP A 65 26.42 65.87 24.86
N TYR A 66 25.15 65.53 25.10
CA TYR A 66 24.44 64.55 24.29
C TYR A 66 22.97 64.90 24.05
N PRO A 67 22.44 64.56 22.86
CA PRO A 67 21.01 64.68 22.58
C PRO A 67 20.21 63.64 23.35
N LEU A 68 19.13 64.09 24.00
CA LEU A 68 18.25 63.23 24.80
C LEU A 68 17.57 62.16 23.94
N SER A 69 17.11 62.51 22.74
CA SER A 69 16.38 61.60 21.85
C SER A 69 17.20 60.38 21.42
N SER A 70 18.33 60.59 20.74
CA SER A 70 19.14 59.51 20.18
C SER A 70 19.97 58.78 21.25
N SER A 71 20.32 59.45 22.35
CA SER A 71 21.21 58.88 23.37
C SER A 71 20.47 58.21 24.52
N VAL A 72 19.24 58.64 24.85
CA VAL A 72 18.52 58.19 26.06
C VAL A 72 17.22 57.48 25.68
N LEU A 73 16.42 58.07 24.80
CA LEU A 73 15.10 57.53 24.44
C LEU A 73 15.17 56.41 23.41
N THR A 74 16.14 56.46 22.50
CA THR A 74 16.29 55.48 21.40
C THR A 74 17.01 54.20 21.83
N LEU A 75 17.89 54.25 22.85
CA LEU A 75 18.62 53.06 23.31
C LEU A 75 17.70 51.94 23.87
N PRO A 76 16.72 52.22 24.74
CA PRO A 76 15.75 51.23 25.19
C PRO A 76 15.03 50.55 24.03
N PHE A 77 14.72 51.31 22.98
CA PHE A 77 14.03 50.82 21.80
C PHE A 77 14.86 49.80 21.02
N LEU A 78 16.13 50.11 20.74
CA LEU A 78 17.05 49.17 20.07
C LEU A 78 17.27 47.90 20.91
N ALA A 79 17.36 48.06 22.24
CA ALA A 79 17.51 46.93 23.15
C ALA A 79 16.29 46.00 23.18
N ILE A 80 15.08 46.57 23.11
CA ILE A 80 13.84 45.80 22.97
C ILE A 80 13.75 45.09 21.62
N LEU A 81 14.27 45.69 20.55
CA LEU A 81 14.33 45.01 19.26
C LEU A 81 15.19 43.73 19.33
N VAL A 82 16.33 43.77 20.03
CA VAL A 82 17.14 42.57 20.32
C VAL A 82 16.33 41.53 21.09
N VAL A 83 15.57 41.99 22.09
CA VAL A 83 14.73 41.11 22.92
C VAL A 83 13.68 40.39 22.07
N VAL A 84 12.92 41.12 21.25
CA VAL A 84 11.90 40.53 20.38
C VAL A 84 12.55 39.60 19.35
N TYR A 85 13.67 40.01 18.74
CA TYR A 85 14.39 39.20 17.76
C TYR A 85 14.80 37.84 18.33
N MET A 86 15.32 37.83 19.56
CA MET A 86 15.75 36.62 20.24
C MET A 86 14.57 35.80 20.77
N ALA A 87 13.59 36.45 21.41
CA ALA A 87 12.52 35.78 22.14
C ALA A 87 11.31 35.38 21.27
N ASP A 88 10.92 36.23 20.32
CA ASP A 88 9.72 36.05 19.47
C ASP A 88 10.07 35.68 18.02
N GLY A 89 11.36 35.74 17.65
CA GLY A 89 11.87 35.31 16.35
C GLY A 89 11.94 36.39 15.28
N THR A 90 12.49 36.00 14.12
CA THR A 90 12.79 36.89 12.98
C THR A 90 11.55 37.57 12.43
N LEU A 91 10.43 36.85 12.30
CA LEU A 91 9.17 37.36 11.75
C LEU A 91 8.53 38.46 12.62
N MET A 92 8.60 38.32 13.94
CA MET A 92 8.02 39.32 14.84
C MET A 92 8.88 40.58 14.88
N ALA A 93 10.21 40.43 14.93
CA ALA A 93 11.13 41.56 14.78
C ALA A 93 10.93 42.29 13.44
N GLN A 94 10.71 41.55 12.35
CA GLN A 94 10.40 42.15 11.04
C GLN A 94 9.11 42.98 11.06
N ARG A 95 8.02 42.45 11.65
CA ARG A 95 6.74 43.19 11.75
C ARG A 95 6.90 44.50 12.52
N ILE A 96 7.70 44.47 13.59
CA ILE A 96 8.07 45.65 14.35
C ILE A 96 8.79 46.66 13.45
N ILE A 97 9.85 46.23 12.76
CA ILE A 97 10.65 47.09 11.86
C ILE A 97 9.76 47.73 10.79
N ILE A 98 8.90 46.95 10.13
CA ILE A 98 7.97 47.45 9.10
C ILE A 98 7.01 48.49 9.69
N GLY A 99 6.40 48.19 10.83
CA GLY A 99 5.49 49.13 11.50
C GLY A 99 6.17 50.45 11.86
N MET A 100 7.42 50.38 12.33
CA MET A 100 8.22 51.55 12.67
C MET A 100 8.63 52.35 11.45
N MET A 101 9.08 51.70 10.38
CA MET A 101 9.40 52.36 9.12
C MET A 101 8.17 53.04 8.51
N ALA A 102 7.00 52.40 8.56
CA ALA A 102 5.75 53.01 8.11
C ALA A 102 5.40 54.24 8.94
N ALA A 103 5.54 54.17 10.27
CA ALA A 103 5.32 55.31 11.16
C ALA A 103 6.30 56.46 10.88
N LEU A 104 7.59 56.15 10.67
CA LEU A 104 8.61 57.13 10.29
C LEU A 104 8.31 57.75 8.91
N GLY A 105 7.85 56.95 7.93
CA GLY A 105 7.45 57.44 6.62
C GLY A 105 6.24 58.39 6.68
N ILE A 106 5.22 58.02 7.46
CA ILE A 106 4.06 58.90 7.73
C ILE A 106 4.52 60.19 8.41
N TYR A 107 5.42 60.10 9.38
CA TYR A 107 5.99 61.25 10.06
C TYR A 107 6.72 62.20 9.09
N VAL A 108 7.60 61.69 8.24
CA VAL A 108 8.30 62.49 7.21
C VAL A 108 7.31 63.11 6.21
N TYR A 109 6.33 62.34 5.76
CA TYR A 109 5.31 62.82 4.84
C TYR A 109 4.48 63.96 5.45
N LEU A 110 3.92 63.75 6.65
CA LEU A 110 3.12 64.75 7.34
C LEU A 110 3.93 66.01 7.61
N MET A 111 5.20 65.87 8.01
CA MET A 111 6.10 67.00 8.19
C MET A 111 6.25 67.80 6.89
N PHE A 112 6.62 67.14 5.79
CA PHE A 112 6.84 67.82 4.51
C PHE A 112 5.57 68.54 4.04
N MET A 113 4.42 67.87 4.16
CA MET A 113 3.12 68.47 3.84
C MET A 113 2.80 69.68 4.72
N THR A 114 3.04 69.60 6.02
CA THR A 114 2.80 70.70 6.96
C THR A 114 3.72 71.89 6.66
N MET A 115 5.00 71.63 6.39
CA MET A 115 5.96 72.67 6.01
C MET A 115 5.55 73.38 4.71
N MET A 116 5.08 72.62 3.71
CA MET A 116 4.53 73.18 2.47
C MET A 116 3.27 74.01 2.73
N GLN A 117 2.35 73.53 3.58
CA GLN A 117 1.14 74.26 3.94
C GLN A 117 1.44 75.58 4.66
N CYS A 118 2.43 75.61 5.57
CA CYS A 118 2.86 76.85 6.24
C CYS A 118 3.37 77.92 5.25
N SER A 119 3.81 77.54 4.05
CA SER A 119 4.25 78.47 3.01
C SER A 119 3.11 78.94 2.07
N TRP A 120 1.90 78.40 2.21
CA TRP A 120 0.77 78.74 1.34
C TRP A 120 0.04 80.02 1.78
N PRO A 121 -0.33 80.93 0.85
CA PRO A 121 -0.94 82.23 1.19
C PRO A 121 -2.26 82.17 1.99
N GLY A 122 -2.94 81.03 2.03
CA GLY A 122 -4.18 80.81 2.78
C GLY A 122 -4.00 80.22 4.19
N TYR A 123 -2.77 79.82 4.56
CA TYR A 123 -2.45 79.34 5.90
C TYR A 123 -1.72 80.46 6.65
N THR A 124 -2.32 80.92 7.74
CA THR A 124 -1.67 81.87 8.66
C THR A 124 -1.34 81.15 9.95
N ILE A 125 -0.06 81.16 10.33
CA ILE A 125 0.36 80.80 11.67
C ILE A 125 -0.21 81.88 12.61
N SER A 126 -1.21 81.53 13.43
CA SER A 126 -1.88 82.46 14.33
C SER A 126 -0.89 83.00 15.36
N GLN A 127 -0.80 84.32 15.51
CA GLN A 127 0.21 84.96 16.35
C GLN A 127 0.17 84.48 17.82
N GLY A 128 1.33 84.09 18.32
CA GLY A 128 1.56 83.70 19.71
C GLY A 128 2.94 83.03 19.90
N PRO A 129 3.44 82.89 21.15
CA PRO A 129 4.78 82.35 21.42
C PRO A 129 4.98 80.90 20.93
N GLY A 130 3.91 80.10 20.92
CA GLY A 130 3.94 78.73 20.41
C GLY A 130 4.08 78.65 18.88
N SER A 131 3.73 79.73 18.18
CA SER A 131 3.68 79.81 16.73
C SER A 131 5.07 80.05 16.13
N GLU A 132 5.86 80.94 16.74
CA GLU A 132 7.28 81.17 16.45
C GLU A 132 8.14 79.95 16.83
N SER A 133 7.80 79.30 17.94
CA SER A 133 8.45 78.05 18.37
C SER A 133 8.22 76.92 17.37
N LEU A 134 6.99 76.78 16.87
CA LEU A 134 6.64 75.78 15.86
C LEU A 134 7.30 76.08 14.51
N GLU A 135 7.37 77.35 14.12
CA GLU A 135 8.06 77.78 12.89
C GLU A 135 9.57 77.50 12.97
N SER A 136 10.21 77.79 14.11
CA SER A 136 11.61 77.44 14.37
C SER A 136 11.85 75.92 14.35
N LEU A 137 10.93 75.15 14.96
CA LEU A 137 10.94 73.68 14.94
C LEU A 137 10.77 73.10 13.53
N LEU A 138 9.95 73.71 12.67
CA LEU A 138 9.75 73.24 11.30
C LEU A 138 10.88 73.69 10.34
N GLY A 139 11.41 74.90 10.53
CA GLY A 139 12.38 75.53 9.63
C GLY A 139 13.84 75.13 9.85
N SER A 140 14.30 75.04 11.10
CA SER A 140 15.71 74.75 11.42
C SER A 140 16.05 73.25 11.49
N SER A 141 15.03 72.40 11.61
CA SER A 141 15.18 71.01 12.07
C SER A 141 14.93 69.96 10.98
N SER A 142 14.53 70.34 9.76
CA SER A 142 14.27 69.37 8.68
C SER A 142 15.48 68.48 8.35
N ARG A 143 16.70 69.04 8.34
CA ARG A 143 17.95 68.28 8.13
C ARG A 143 18.30 67.37 9.31
N LEU A 144 18.17 67.86 10.55
CA LEU A 144 18.48 67.09 11.76
C LEU A 144 17.48 65.93 11.95
N MET A 145 16.20 66.19 11.68
CA MET A 145 15.15 65.18 11.70
C MET A 145 15.33 64.17 10.56
N ALA A 146 15.62 64.60 9.33
CA ALA A 146 15.91 63.68 8.23
C ALA A 146 17.12 62.77 8.55
N ALA A 147 18.18 63.34 9.14
CA ALA A 147 19.33 62.56 9.61
C ALA A 147 18.91 61.53 10.68
N THR A 148 18.07 61.92 11.64
CA THR A 148 17.55 61.03 12.70
C THR A 148 16.70 59.90 12.13
N VAL A 149 15.82 60.19 11.17
CA VAL A 149 14.96 59.18 10.53
C VAL A 149 15.80 58.19 9.72
N VAL A 150 16.77 58.67 8.93
CA VAL A 150 17.66 57.80 8.15
C VAL A 150 18.49 56.91 9.07
N SER A 151 19.08 57.50 10.12
CA SER A 151 19.92 56.77 11.06
C SER A 151 19.13 55.69 11.81
N LEU A 152 17.96 56.05 12.37
CA LEU A 152 17.09 55.10 13.06
C LEU A 152 16.58 53.99 12.13
N SER A 153 16.31 54.31 10.86
CA SER A 153 15.93 53.30 9.86
C SER A 153 17.05 52.30 9.61
N MET A 154 18.31 52.74 9.58
CA MET A 154 19.45 51.84 9.44
C MET A 154 19.65 51.00 10.71
N ASP A 155 19.51 51.59 11.89
CA ASP A 155 19.65 50.89 13.18
C ASP A 155 18.67 49.73 13.33
N LEU A 156 17.42 49.90 12.88
CA LEU A 156 16.38 48.87 12.89
C LEU A 156 16.81 47.58 12.17
N PHE A 157 17.61 47.68 11.10
CA PHE A 157 18.15 46.51 10.40
C PHE A 157 19.51 46.07 10.93
N LEU A 158 20.39 47.03 11.26
CA LEU A 158 21.74 46.74 11.71
C LEU A 158 21.76 46.00 13.05
N VAL A 159 20.88 46.35 13.99
CA VAL A 159 20.81 45.70 15.32
C VAL A 159 20.65 44.17 15.19
N PRO A 160 19.61 43.63 14.55
CA PRO A 160 19.47 42.19 14.40
C PRO A 160 20.60 41.52 13.58
N ILE A 161 21.12 42.20 12.55
CA ILE A 161 22.19 41.69 11.68
C ILE A 161 23.49 41.49 12.49
N ILE A 162 23.91 42.53 13.21
CA ILE A 162 25.14 42.49 14.01
C ILE A 162 24.97 41.50 15.16
N PHE A 163 23.80 41.51 15.82
CA PHE A 163 23.48 40.54 16.87
C PHE A 163 23.57 39.10 16.36
N GLN A 164 22.98 38.79 15.21
CA GLN A 164 23.05 37.45 14.60
C GLN A 164 24.49 37.10 14.20
N ARG A 165 25.26 38.06 13.68
CA ARG A 165 26.66 37.84 13.30
C ARG A 165 27.52 37.48 14.51
N LEU A 166 27.39 38.21 15.62
CA LEU A 166 28.08 37.92 16.88
C LEU A 166 27.62 36.59 17.49
N THR A 167 26.33 36.25 17.36
CA THR A 167 25.80 34.94 17.78
C THR A 167 26.41 33.79 16.98
N ASN A 168 26.53 33.95 15.65
CA ASN A 168 27.15 32.97 14.76
C ASN A 168 28.65 32.78 15.05
N LEU A 169 29.32 33.80 15.59
CA LEU A 169 30.70 33.74 16.10
C LEU A 169 30.81 33.09 17.50
N LYS A 170 29.70 32.59 18.06
CA LYS A 170 29.62 31.95 19.39
C LYS A 170 30.06 32.88 20.54
N CYS A 171 29.86 34.19 20.40
CA CYS A 171 30.09 35.13 21.50
C CYS A 171 29.13 34.87 22.69
N ARG A 172 29.57 35.18 23.92
CA ARG A 172 28.71 35.13 25.11
C ARG A 172 27.55 36.12 24.97
N LEU A 173 26.36 35.77 25.46
CA LEU A 173 25.14 36.59 25.33
C LEU A 173 25.35 38.07 25.68
N PHE A 174 25.99 38.36 26.81
CA PHE A 174 26.31 39.74 27.20
C PHE A 174 27.16 40.48 26.15
N LEU A 175 28.22 39.84 25.65
CA LEU A 175 29.10 40.41 24.63
C LEU A 175 28.40 40.56 23.29
N THR A 176 27.46 39.67 22.97
CA THR A 176 26.63 39.74 21.77
C THR A 176 25.68 40.93 21.84
N VAL A 177 24.95 41.11 22.94
CA VAL A 177 24.05 42.26 23.16
C VAL A 177 24.86 43.55 23.16
N LEU A 178 25.90 43.64 23.98
CA LEU A 178 26.77 44.81 24.09
C LEU A 178 27.41 45.17 22.76
N GLY A 179 28.01 44.19 22.08
CA GLY A 179 28.66 44.40 20.78
C GLY A 179 27.67 44.84 19.70
N SER A 180 26.45 44.31 19.70
CA SER A 180 25.41 44.72 18.75
C SER A 180 25.00 46.18 18.94
N LEU A 181 24.71 46.60 20.17
CA LEU A 181 24.28 47.97 20.46
C LEU A 181 25.42 48.99 20.30
N MET A 182 26.65 48.63 20.70
CA MET A 182 27.84 49.45 20.51
C MET A 182 28.13 49.72 19.04
N LEU A 183 28.15 48.68 18.22
CA LEU A 183 28.52 48.81 16.81
C LEU A 183 27.44 49.54 16.00
N VAL A 184 26.17 49.33 16.35
CA VAL A 184 25.05 50.12 15.79
C VAL A 184 25.21 51.58 16.17
N GLN A 185 25.42 51.90 17.44
CA GLN A 185 25.55 53.29 17.88
C GLN A 185 26.75 54.01 17.24
N LEU A 186 27.84 53.28 16.98
CA LEU A 186 28.98 53.82 16.24
C LEU A 186 28.59 54.19 14.80
N VAL A 187 27.86 53.29 14.13
CA VAL A 187 27.37 53.52 12.75
C VAL A 187 26.32 54.63 12.71
N ASP A 188 25.37 54.65 13.65
CA ASP A 188 24.38 55.71 13.85
C ASP A 188 25.05 57.08 13.97
N HIS A 189 26.01 57.22 14.90
CA HIS A 189 26.69 58.50 15.12
C HIS A 189 27.48 58.95 13.89
N LEU A 190 28.12 58.02 13.17
CA LEU A 190 28.82 58.30 11.93
C LEU A 190 27.87 58.81 10.84
N ILE A 191 26.73 58.13 10.64
CA ILE A 191 25.72 58.52 9.65
C ILE A 191 25.14 59.89 9.99
N PHE A 192 24.73 60.08 11.24
CA PHE A 192 24.13 61.32 11.71
C PHE A 192 25.06 62.52 11.51
N VAL A 193 26.32 62.42 11.98
CA VAL A 193 27.31 63.51 11.86
C VAL A 193 27.63 63.79 10.40
N THR A 194 27.69 62.74 9.56
CA THR A 194 27.91 62.88 8.12
C THR A 194 26.78 63.64 7.44
N ILE A 195 25.52 63.37 7.77
CA ILE A 195 24.36 64.07 7.16
C ILE A 195 24.21 65.48 7.74
N ALA A 196 24.34 65.64 9.05
CA ALA A 196 24.04 66.90 9.75
C ALA A 196 25.14 67.96 9.55
N TYR A 197 26.41 67.56 9.51
CA TYR A 197 27.56 68.47 9.56
C TYR A 197 28.49 68.37 8.34
N TRP A 198 28.02 67.77 7.23
CA TRP A 198 28.81 67.62 6.01
C TRP A 198 29.44 68.94 5.56
N GLY A 199 30.76 68.94 5.35
CA GLY A 199 31.51 70.11 4.87
C GLY A 199 31.76 71.22 5.90
N SER A 200 31.40 71.02 7.18
CA SER A 200 31.72 71.96 8.25
C SER A 200 33.07 71.64 8.94
N PRO A 201 33.84 72.65 9.41
CA PRO A 201 35.07 72.43 10.18
C PRO A 201 34.86 71.68 11.51
N GLN A 202 33.62 71.58 11.97
CA GLN A 202 33.23 70.96 13.23
C GLN A 202 33.00 69.44 13.10
N TRP A 203 32.97 68.90 11.88
CA TRP A 203 32.68 67.49 11.60
C TRP A 203 33.51 66.51 12.44
N TRP A 204 34.83 66.74 12.55
CA TRP A 204 35.73 65.85 13.30
C TRP A 204 35.58 65.99 14.83
N ASN A 205 35.32 67.21 15.31
CA ASN A 205 35.16 67.50 16.74
C ASN A 205 33.81 66.98 17.27
N SER A 206 32.76 66.96 16.44
CA SER A 206 31.45 66.38 16.78
C SER A 206 31.47 64.85 16.78
N LEU A 207 32.34 64.23 15.99
CA LEU A 207 32.47 62.76 15.94
C LEU A 207 33.09 62.18 17.23
N THR A 208 34.14 62.81 17.75
CA THR A 208 34.96 62.26 18.85
C THR A 208 34.35 62.48 20.23
N SER A 209 33.50 63.48 20.38
CA SER A 209 33.15 64.03 21.68
C SER A 209 31.95 63.29 22.30
N SER A 210 30.87 63.07 21.55
CA SER A 210 29.60 62.48 22.04
C SER A 210 29.59 60.95 22.26
N TYR A 211 30.55 60.20 21.69
CA TYR A 211 30.50 58.72 21.71
C TYR A 211 30.81 58.11 23.08
N LEU A 212 31.71 58.71 23.86
CA LEU A 212 32.16 58.14 25.13
C LEU A 212 31.02 58.09 26.17
N THR A 213 30.23 59.16 26.23
CA THR A 213 29.09 59.27 27.14
C THR A 213 28.00 58.25 26.80
N ARG A 214 27.72 58.14 25.50
CA ARG A 214 26.79 57.18 24.91
C ARG A 214 27.16 55.73 25.22
N ALA A 215 28.47 55.43 25.23
CA ALA A 215 28.95 54.09 25.48
C ALA A 215 28.62 53.57 26.89
N LEU A 216 28.68 54.45 27.89
CA LEU A 216 28.29 54.11 29.26
C LEU A 216 26.82 53.69 29.36
N PHE A 217 25.93 54.42 28.68
CA PHE A 217 24.50 54.11 28.65
C PHE A 217 24.21 52.76 28.00
N VAL A 218 24.89 52.46 26.90
CA VAL A 218 24.75 51.15 26.23
C VAL A 218 25.22 50.01 27.12
N VAL A 219 26.28 50.18 27.92
CA VAL A 219 26.71 49.15 28.88
C VAL A 219 25.59 48.84 29.88
N ILE A 220 24.97 49.87 30.47
CA ILE A 220 23.88 49.71 31.45
C ILE A 220 22.67 49.00 30.82
N ILE A 221 22.24 49.45 29.65
CA ILE A 221 21.16 48.81 28.87
C ILE A 221 21.50 47.35 28.60
N SER A 222 22.71 47.07 28.13
CA SER A 222 23.14 45.73 27.76
C SER A 222 23.12 44.78 28.95
N ILE A 223 23.47 45.25 30.14
CA ILE A 223 23.36 44.48 31.39
C ILE A 223 21.90 44.09 31.65
N LEU A 224 20.98 45.08 31.66
CA LEU A 224 19.56 44.84 31.93
C LEU A 224 18.92 43.92 30.89
N THR A 225 19.18 44.16 29.61
CA THR A 225 18.71 43.33 28.50
C THR A 225 19.22 41.90 28.60
N THR A 226 20.49 41.73 28.97
CA THR A 226 21.09 40.39 29.16
C THR A 226 20.47 39.66 30.35
N ILE A 227 20.27 40.34 31.48
CA ILE A 227 19.61 39.77 32.66
C ILE A 227 18.21 39.26 32.26
N TYR A 228 17.45 40.08 31.55
CA TYR A 228 16.13 39.69 31.07
C TYR A 228 16.18 38.48 30.12
N LEU A 229 17.04 38.53 29.10
CA LEU A 229 17.20 37.45 28.12
C LEU A 229 17.68 36.14 28.76
N SER A 230 18.49 36.19 29.81
CA SER A 230 18.92 35.00 30.56
C SER A 230 17.82 34.34 31.39
N ARG A 231 16.73 35.08 31.70
CA ARG A 231 15.64 34.63 32.57
C ARG A 231 14.45 34.09 31.79
N ILE A 232 14.25 34.54 30.56
CA ILE A 232 13.19 34.02 29.70
C ILE A 232 13.58 32.64 29.14
N ARG A 233 12.70 31.64 29.26
CA ARG A 233 12.86 30.37 28.52
C ARG A 233 12.62 30.66 27.04
N TYR A 234 13.65 30.49 26.22
CA TYR A 234 13.53 30.55 24.77
C TYR A 234 13.32 29.14 24.22
N GLU A 235 12.32 28.98 23.35
CA GLU A 235 12.19 27.80 22.49
C GLU A 235 13.12 28.02 21.29
N THR A 236 14.21 27.28 21.22
CA THR A 236 14.99 27.17 19.97
C THR A 236 14.88 25.75 19.44
N PRO A 237 14.08 25.50 18.39
CA PRO A 237 14.38 24.43 17.46
C PRO A 237 15.35 24.98 16.39
N GLY A 238 16.57 24.46 16.39
CA GLY A 238 17.30 23.94 15.22
C GLY A 238 17.46 24.73 13.91
N GLU A 239 16.89 25.90 13.69
CA GLU A 239 17.05 26.61 12.42
C GLU A 239 18.29 27.50 12.42
N SER A 240 19.22 27.21 11.50
CA SER A 240 20.37 28.06 11.22
C SER A 240 19.91 29.39 10.61
N ARG A 241 19.63 30.39 11.44
CA ARG A 241 19.31 31.76 10.99
C ARG A 241 20.52 32.37 10.29
N ARG A 242 20.42 32.63 8.98
CA ARG A 242 21.46 33.36 8.23
C ARG A 242 21.35 34.84 8.55
N THR A 243 22.50 35.52 8.60
CA THR A 243 22.61 36.94 8.97
C THR A 243 21.75 37.88 8.11
N LEU A 244 21.49 37.51 6.85
CA LEU A 244 20.71 38.31 5.91
C LEU A 244 19.23 37.91 5.81
N ASP A 245 18.76 36.90 6.56
CA ASP A 245 17.38 36.42 6.45
C ASP A 245 16.35 37.51 6.72
N ILE A 246 16.68 38.48 7.58
CA ILE A 246 15.80 39.62 7.91
C ILE A 246 15.67 40.58 6.71
N ILE A 247 16.76 40.81 5.98
CA ILE A 247 16.76 41.64 4.75
C ILE A 247 16.09 40.87 3.61
N LEU A 248 16.42 39.59 3.43
CA LEU A 248 15.83 38.72 2.41
C LEU A 248 14.32 38.53 2.63
N ALA A 249 13.86 38.40 3.87
CA ALA A 249 12.45 38.33 4.22
C ALA A 249 11.71 39.67 4.08
N PHE A 250 12.41 40.81 4.23
CA PHE A 250 11.85 42.15 3.99
C PHE A 250 11.52 42.36 2.50
N PHE A 251 12.43 41.98 1.59
CA PHE A 251 12.13 41.92 0.15
C PHE A 251 11.28 40.69 -0.23
N GLY A 252 11.21 39.71 0.68
CA GLY A 252 10.54 38.41 0.56
C GLY A 252 9.01 38.44 0.65
N ALA A 253 8.35 39.59 0.55
CA ALA A 253 6.94 39.61 0.14
C ALA A 253 6.73 38.87 -1.21
N TYR A 254 7.78 38.73 -2.03
CA TYR A 254 7.86 37.82 -3.18
C TYR A 254 8.01 36.32 -2.80
N GLY A 255 8.61 36.03 -1.65
CA GLY A 255 8.89 34.68 -1.15
C GLY A 255 7.66 33.92 -0.65
N LYS A 256 6.61 34.60 -0.19
CA LYS A 256 5.35 33.93 0.19
C LYS A 256 4.65 33.31 -1.03
N SER A 257 4.75 33.97 -2.20
CA SER A 257 4.28 33.40 -3.47
C SER A 257 5.13 32.19 -3.85
N LEU A 258 6.47 32.31 -3.79
CA LEU A 258 7.37 31.20 -4.10
C LEU A 258 7.17 30.01 -3.15
N GLN A 259 6.94 30.24 -1.87
CA GLN A 259 6.76 29.19 -0.87
C GLN A 259 5.38 28.55 -0.98
N LEU A 260 4.34 29.33 -1.32
CA LEU A 260 3.03 28.79 -1.66
C LEU A 260 3.10 27.96 -2.95
N GLU A 261 3.81 28.45 -3.97
CA GLU A 261 4.02 27.76 -5.24
C GLU A 261 4.85 26.48 -5.05
N GLN A 262 5.89 26.52 -4.21
CA GLN A 262 6.67 25.34 -3.81
C GLN A 262 5.82 24.35 -3.02
N ASN A 263 5.06 24.81 -2.01
CA ASN A 263 4.19 23.93 -1.25
C ASN A 263 3.09 23.31 -2.12
N LEU A 264 2.53 24.08 -3.05
CA LEU A 264 1.51 23.62 -3.99
C LEU A 264 2.11 22.61 -4.97
N ARG A 265 3.31 22.89 -5.50
CA ARG A 265 4.06 21.97 -6.36
C ARG A 265 4.43 20.68 -5.65
N GLU A 266 4.96 20.77 -4.42
CA GLU A 266 5.31 19.60 -3.60
C GLU A 266 4.07 18.77 -3.28
N THR A 267 2.96 19.42 -2.93
CA THR A 267 1.69 18.76 -2.66
C THR A 267 1.14 18.09 -3.92
N GLN A 268 1.16 18.76 -5.07
CA GLN A 268 0.71 18.23 -6.35
C GLN A 268 1.59 17.06 -6.82
N GLU A 269 2.92 17.16 -6.68
CA GLU A 269 3.86 16.08 -6.97
C GLU A 269 3.61 14.87 -6.05
N ARG A 270 3.39 15.09 -4.74
CA ARG A 270 3.06 14.03 -3.79
C ARG A 270 1.75 13.32 -4.17
N TYR A 271 0.68 14.06 -4.47
CA TYR A 271 -0.58 13.44 -4.92
C TYR A 271 -0.43 12.68 -6.23
N ARG A 272 0.29 13.24 -7.20
CA ARG A 272 0.59 12.58 -8.48
C ARG A 272 1.33 11.27 -8.25
N LEU A 273 2.35 11.26 -7.38
CA LEU A 273 3.11 10.05 -7.05
C LEU A 273 2.22 8.99 -6.38
N LEU A 274 1.34 9.38 -5.45
CA LEU A 274 0.41 8.45 -4.80
C LEU A 274 -0.56 7.82 -5.81
N VAL A 275 -1.18 8.63 -6.67
CA VAL A 275 -2.12 8.16 -7.69
C VAL A 275 -1.40 7.27 -8.71
N GLN A 276 -0.25 7.71 -9.22
CA GLN A 276 0.52 6.99 -10.24
C GLN A 276 1.11 5.66 -9.74
N ASN A 277 1.38 5.51 -8.44
CA ASN A 277 1.91 4.28 -7.84
C ASN A 277 0.85 3.43 -7.12
N ALA A 278 -0.42 3.84 -7.13
CA ALA A 278 -1.50 3.02 -6.59
C ALA A 278 -1.54 1.66 -7.31
N SER A 279 -1.86 0.60 -6.56
CA SER A 279 -2.01 -0.75 -7.11
C SER A 279 -3.29 -0.90 -7.92
N ASP A 280 -4.36 -0.26 -7.44
CA ASP A 280 -5.64 -0.23 -8.13
C ASP A 280 -5.56 0.75 -9.31
N MET A 281 -6.18 0.38 -10.43
CA MET A 281 -6.38 1.25 -11.57
C MET A 281 -7.29 2.40 -11.17
N ILE A 282 -6.89 3.61 -11.54
CA ILE A 282 -7.70 4.82 -11.36
C ILE A 282 -7.81 5.48 -12.72
N LEU A 283 -9.04 5.67 -13.18
CA LEU A 283 -9.37 6.41 -14.40
C LEU A 283 -10.32 7.55 -14.07
N ILE A 284 -10.15 8.66 -14.78
CA ILE A 284 -11.10 9.75 -14.81
C ILE A 284 -11.64 9.83 -16.23
N MET A 285 -12.95 9.81 -16.39
CA MET A 285 -13.61 9.91 -17.69
C MET A 285 -14.75 10.93 -17.67
N ASN A 286 -15.08 11.48 -18.84
CA ASN A 286 -16.22 12.37 -18.99
C ASN A 286 -17.55 11.59 -19.01
N LYS A 287 -18.67 12.31 -19.10
CA LYS A 287 -20.02 11.73 -19.22
C LYS A 287 -20.20 10.77 -20.41
N ASP A 288 -19.41 10.96 -21.47
CA ASP A 288 -19.43 10.11 -22.68
C ASP A 288 -18.53 8.87 -22.56
N GLY A 289 -17.86 8.67 -21.41
CA GLY A 289 -16.96 7.54 -21.15
C GLY A 289 -15.59 7.68 -21.84
N ILE A 290 -15.19 8.89 -22.21
CA ILE A 290 -13.86 9.20 -22.76
C ILE A 290 -12.89 9.43 -21.61
N ILE A 291 -11.77 8.72 -21.62
CA ILE A 291 -10.75 8.78 -20.56
C ILE A 291 -9.98 10.09 -20.68
N ILE A 292 -10.06 10.92 -19.62
CA ILE A 292 -9.37 12.21 -19.50
C ILE A 292 -8.02 12.02 -18.81
N ASP A 293 -7.96 11.18 -17.77
CA ASP A 293 -6.74 10.93 -17.00
C ASP A 293 -6.70 9.49 -16.46
N ALA A 294 -5.50 9.00 -16.18
CA ALA A 294 -5.26 7.65 -15.71
C ALA A 294 -3.92 7.48 -14.96
N ASN A 295 -3.87 6.48 -14.09
CA ASN A 295 -2.63 6.08 -13.42
C ASN A 295 -1.88 4.94 -14.14
N ASN A 296 -0.65 4.67 -13.74
CA ASN A 296 0.16 3.59 -14.31
C ASN A 296 -0.43 2.18 -14.08
N ALA A 297 -1.26 1.98 -13.06
CA ALA A 297 -1.96 0.71 -12.89
C ALA A 297 -2.91 0.42 -14.06
N ALA A 298 -3.57 1.43 -14.62
CA ALA A 298 -4.39 1.29 -15.83
C ALA A 298 -3.59 0.70 -17.01
N LEU A 299 -2.37 1.19 -17.23
CA LEU A 299 -1.50 0.68 -18.30
C LEU A 299 -1.16 -0.79 -18.12
N ARG A 300 -0.87 -1.20 -16.88
CA ARG A 300 -0.57 -2.60 -16.56
C ARG A 300 -1.78 -3.50 -16.79
N MET A 301 -2.96 -3.08 -16.34
CA MET A 301 -4.20 -3.86 -16.46
C MET A 301 -4.68 -3.99 -17.92
N PHE A 302 -4.53 -2.94 -18.74
CA PHE A 302 -4.85 -2.99 -20.18
C PHE A 302 -3.68 -3.41 -21.08
N LYS A 303 -2.51 -3.72 -20.52
CA LYS A 303 -1.26 -4.05 -21.25
C LYS A 303 -0.87 -3.03 -22.32
N LEU A 304 -1.01 -1.74 -22.00
CA LEU A 304 -0.63 -0.62 -22.87
C LEU A 304 0.74 -0.05 -22.47
N LYS A 305 1.43 0.59 -23.43
CA LYS A 305 2.80 1.07 -23.22
C LYS A 305 2.86 2.51 -22.71
N THR A 306 1.94 3.38 -23.14
CA THR A 306 1.96 4.79 -22.74
C THR A 306 0.59 5.30 -22.33
N LEU A 307 0.54 6.27 -21.41
CA LEU A 307 -0.72 6.93 -21.02
C LEU A 307 -1.38 7.62 -22.22
N ALA A 308 -0.59 8.13 -23.17
CA ALA A 308 -1.10 8.74 -24.40
C ALA A 308 -1.93 7.75 -25.26
N ASP A 309 -1.66 6.45 -25.16
CA ASP A 309 -2.46 5.43 -25.84
C ASP A 309 -3.84 5.24 -25.20
N LEU A 310 -4.01 5.66 -23.95
CA LEU A 310 -5.22 5.47 -23.15
C LEU A 310 -6.08 6.74 -23.07
N ILE A 311 -5.46 7.92 -22.97
CA ILE A 311 -6.17 9.21 -22.95
C ILE A 311 -6.92 9.42 -24.29
N ASN A 312 -8.11 10.00 -24.21
CA ASN A 312 -9.04 10.21 -25.32
C ASN A 312 -9.62 8.94 -25.97
N ARG A 313 -9.41 7.76 -25.39
CA ARG A 313 -10.14 6.55 -25.80
C ARG A 313 -11.44 6.38 -25.03
N LYS A 314 -12.40 5.69 -25.65
CA LYS A 314 -13.61 5.25 -24.98
C LYS A 314 -13.31 4.06 -24.08
N PHE A 315 -13.77 4.12 -22.84
CA PHE A 315 -13.60 3.04 -21.88
C PHE A 315 -14.27 1.73 -22.34
N SER A 316 -15.40 1.83 -23.06
CA SER A 316 -16.14 0.69 -23.62
C SER A 316 -15.29 -0.20 -24.53
N ASP A 317 -14.36 0.39 -25.28
CA ASP A 317 -13.59 -0.33 -26.29
C ASP A 317 -12.48 -1.18 -25.64
N LEU A 318 -12.03 -0.78 -24.45
CA LEU A 318 -10.98 -1.45 -23.68
C LEU A 318 -11.54 -2.49 -22.71
N SER A 319 -12.71 -2.20 -22.15
CA SER A 319 -13.38 -2.97 -21.10
C SER A 319 -14.47 -3.92 -21.62
N GLY A 320 -14.96 -3.70 -22.85
CA GLY A 320 -16.16 -4.37 -23.38
C GLY A 320 -17.47 -3.94 -22.70
N LEU A 321 -17.40 -2.97 -21.80
CA LEU A 321 -18.48 -2.57 -20.90
C LEU A 321 -19.34 -1.52 -21.61
N GLN A 322 -20.65 -1.78 -21.72
CA GLN A 322 -21.57 -0.91 -22.44
C GLN A 322 -21.84 0.39 -21.67
N PRO A 323 -22.00 1.55 -22.36
CA PRO A 323 -22.27 2.84 -21.71
C PRO A 323 -23.53 2.86 -20.83
N SER A 324 -24.49 1.96 -21.10
CA SER A 324 -25.72 1.82 -20.32
C SER A 324 -25.49 1.51 -18.83
N VAL A 325 -24.31 0.98 -18.47
CA VAL A 325 -24.00 0.58 -17.10
C VAL A 325 -23.66 1.77 -16.22
N TRP A 326 -22.93 2.77 -16.73
CA TRP A 326 -22.61 3.98 -15.97
C TRP A 326 -23.51 5.17 -16.31
N SER A 327 -24.34 5.08 -17.35
CA SER A 327 -25.33 6.12 -17.64
C SER A 327 -26.37 6.29 -16.53
N SER A 328 -26.67 5.24 -15.76
CA SER A 328 -27.57 5.32 -14.60
C SER A 328 -27.04 6.23 -13.49
N LEU A 329 -25.72 6.26 -13.29
CA LEU A 329 -25.05 7.14 -12.31
C LEU A 329 -25.11 8.63 -12.70
N LEU A 330 -25.34 8.93 -13.98
CA LEU A 330 -25.50 10.29 -14.48
C LEU A 330 -26.93 10.82 -14.32
N ILE A 331 -27.92 9.93 -14.27
CA ILE A 331 -29.35 10.26 -14.20
C ILE A 331 -29.80 10.39 -12.73
N ASP A 332 -29.33 9.51 -11.85
CA ASP A 332 -29.66 9.52 -10.42
C ASP A 332 -28.37 9.41 -9.58
N PRO A 333 -27.68 10.53 -9.31
CA PRO A 333 -26.45 10.53 -8.51
C PRO A 333 -26.78 10.14 -7.07
N PRO A 334 -26.18 9.07 -6.52
CA PRO A 334 -26.57 8.59 -5.19
C PRO A 334 -26.25 9.64 -4.11
N GLN A 335 -27.23 9.92 -3.25
CA GLN A 335 -27.13 10.97 -2.20
C GLN A 335 -26.23 10.58 -1.01
N THR A 336 -25.58 9.41 -1.05
CA THR A 336 -24.73 8.87 0.01
C THR A 336 -23.26 8.84 -0.40
N ALA A 337 -22.36 8.95 0.59
CA ALA A 337 -20.90 9.08 0.43
C ALA A 337 -20.18 7.88 -0.22
N ASN A 338 -20.90 6.89 -0.75
CA ASN A 338 -20.32 5.75 -1.46
C ASN A 338 -21.18 5.34 -2.69
N PRO A 339 -21.17 6.15 -3.77
CA PRO A 339 -22.00 5.94 -4.95
C PRO A 339 -21.22 5.15 -6.01
N GLY A 340 -21.06 3.84 -5.82
CA GLY A 340 -20.30 2.99 -6.74
C GLY A 340 -21.15 1.86 -7.32
N ILE A 341 -21.21 1.72 -8.65
CA ILE A 341 -21.64 0.44 -9.24
C ILE A 341 -20.42 -0.47 -9.31
N SER A 342 -20.48 -1.63 -8.67
CA SER A 342 -19.45 -2.66 -8.81
C SER A 342 -19.76 -3.62 -9.96
N VAL A 343 -18.84 -3.77 -10.90
CA VAL A 343 -18.99 -4.66 -12.06
C VAL A 343 -17.71 -5.43 -12.29
N GLN A 344 -17.84 -6.74 -12.47
CA GLN A 344 -16.74 -7.59 -12.88
C GLN A 344 -16.67 -7.70 -14.38
N ILE A 345 -15.49 -7.46 -14.95
CA ILE A 345 -15.24 -7.60 -16.37
C ILE A 345 -13.94 -8.34 -16.63
N THR A 346 -13.81 -8.84 -17.86
CA THR A 346 -12.52 -9.25 -18.40
C THR A 346 -12.06 -8.15 -19.36
N SER A 347 -10.93 -7.54 -19.06
CA SER A 347 -10.32 -6.56 -19.96
C SER A 347 -9.99 -7.20 -21.32
N SER A 348 -9.83 -6.37 -22.35
CA SER A 348 -9.31 -6.81 -23.67
C SER A 348 -7.96 -7.57 -23.59
N ALA A 349 -7.21 -7.40 -22.50
CA ALA A 349 -5.94 -8.07 -22.24
C ALA A 349 -6.06 -9.42 -21.49
N GLY A 350 -7.27 -9.86 -21.17
CA GLY A 350 -7.56 -11.11 -20.45
C GLY A 350 -7.43 -11.02 -18.93
N VAL A 351 -7.27 -9.82 -18.36
CA VAL A 351 -7.21 -9.59 -16.90
C VAL A 351 -8.62 -9.47 -16.34
N GLU A 352 -8.92 -10.18 -15.26
CA GLU A 352 -10.20 -10.07 -14.55
C GLU A 352 -10.16 -8.87 -13.59
N LEU A 353 -11.05 -7.91 -13.82
CA LEU A 353 -11.12 -6.66 -13.07
C LEU A 353 -12.43 -6.57 -12.31
N ASP A 354 -12.34 -6.15 -11.05
CA ASP A 354 -13.48 -5.69 -10.26
C ASP A 354 -13.48 -4.16 -10.29
N LEU A 355 -14.48 -3.58 -10.95
CA LEU A 355 -14.59 -2.15 -11.19
C LEU A 355 -15.57 -1.52 -10.23
N SER A 356 -15.26 -0.34 -9.70
CA SER A 356 -16.18 0.54 -8.98
C SER A 356 -16.21 1.90 -9.67
N ILE A 357 -17.39 2.33 -10.13
CA ILE A 357 -17.56 3.59 -10.87
C ILE A 357 -18.34 4.59 -10.02
N ALA A 358 -17.76 5.75 -9.75
CA ALA A 358 -18.37 6.85 -9.01
C ALA A 358 -18.52 8.11 -9.87
N SER A 359 -19.55 8.92 -9.61
CA SER A 359 -19.79 10.22 -10.27
C SER A 359 -19.54 11.36 -9.30
N VAL A 360 -18.79 12.38 -9.74
CA VAL A 360 -18.43 13.56 -8.95
C VAL A 360 -18.71 14.83 -9.76
N PRO A 361 -19.43 15.82 -9.21
CA PRO A 361 -19.64 17.10 -9.89
C PRO A 361 -18.33 17.90 -9.93
N PHE A 362 -17.91 18.34 -11.12
CA PHE A 362 -16.72 19.16 -11.31
C PHE A 362 -17.00 20.27 -12.33
N GLU A 363 -16.83 21.53 -11.93
CA GLU A 363 -17.07 22.71 -12.78
C GLU A 363 -18.45 22.75 -13.48
N GLY A 364 -19.47 22.12 -12.88
CA GLY A 364 -20.84 22.07 -13.42
C GLY A 364 -21.13 20.89 -14.35
N GLU A 365 -20.15 20.04 -14.65
CA GLU A 365 -20.31 18.79 -15.42
C GLU A 365 -19.95 17.56 -14.55
N PRO A 366 -20.60 16.40 -14.74
CA PRO A 366 -20.25 15.19 -14.00
C PRO A 366 -18.98 14.54 -14.57
N LEU A 367 -17.99 14.32 -13.71
CA LEU A 367 -16.83 13.46 -13.98
C LEU A 367 -17.05 12.08 -13.36
N LEU A 368 -16.70 11.04 -14.10
CA LEU A 368 -16.77 9.67 -13.64
C LEU A 368 -15.37 9.19 -13.24
N ILE A 369 -15.24 8.67 -12.02
CA ILE A 369 -14.01 8.09 -11.49
C ILE A 369 -14.20 6.57 -11.44
N VAL A 370 -13.32 5.84 -12.13
CA VAL A 370 -13.34 4.37 -12.16
C VAL A 370 -12.15 3.84 -11.37
N PHE A 371 -12.44 3.03 -10.37
CA PHE A 371 -11.46 2.23 -9.65
C PHE A 371 -11.52 0.80 -10.17
N GLY A 372 -10.40 0.23 -10.59
CA GLY A 372 -10.33 -1.17 -11.01
C GLY A 372 -9.31 -1.94 -10.20
N ARG A 373 -9.72 -3.07 -9.63
CA ARG A 373 -8.83 -3.98 -8.92
C ARG A 373 -8.62 -5.24 -9.74
N ASP A 374 -7.37 -5.63 -9.93
CA ASP A 374 -7.04 -6.93 -10.52
C ASP A 374 -7.35 -8.04 -9.51
N VAL A 375 -8.28 -8.90 -9.89
CA VAL A 375 -8.74 -10.05 -9.09
C VAL A 375 -8.36 -11.38 -9.73
N THR A 376 -7.52 -11.37 -10.78
CA THR A 376 -7.18 -12.56 -11.58
C THR A 376 -6.56 -13.67 -10.74
N GLU A 377 -5.49 -13.37 -9.99
CA GLU A 377 -4.83 -14.36 -9.13
C GLU A 377 -5.75 -14.82 -8.00
N ARG A 378 -6.52 -13.90 -7.40
CA ARG A 378 -7.44 -14.25 -6.32
C ARG A 378 -8.50 -15.25 -6.80
N LYS A 379 -9.12 -14.99 -7.95
CA LYS A 379 -10.11 -15.89 -8.54
C LYS A 379 -9.49 -17.21 -9.00
N ARG A 380 -8.25 -17.20 -9.49
CA ARG A 380 -7.52 -18.44 -9.82
C ARG A 380 -7.35 -19.30 -8.57
N LEU A 381 -6.88 -18.72 -7.47
CA LEU A 381 -6.70 -19.42 -6.19
C LEU A 381 -8.03 -19.87 -5.58
N GLU A 382 -9.10 -19.08 -5.71
CA GLU A 382 -10.44 -19.48 -5.26
C GLU A 382 -10.95 -20.70 -6.04
N ARG A 383 -10.78 -20.73 -7.37
CA ARG A 383 -11.11 -21.90 -8.21
C ARG A 383 -10.27 -23.13 -7.84
N GLU A 384 -8.95 -22.97 -7.72
CA GLU A 384 -8.04 -24.05 -7.31
C GLU A 384 -8.43 -24.62 -5.93
N ARG A 385 -8.85 -23.75 -5.00
CA ARG A 385 -9.29 -24.17 -3.66
C ARG A 385 -10.61 -24.93 -3.68
N GLU A 386 -11.56 -24.50 -4.51
CA GLU A 386 -12.84 -25.22 -4.67
C GLU A 386 -12.63 -26.61 -5.24
N GLU A 387 -11.79 -26.75 -6.27
CA GLU A 387 -11.39 -28.03 -6.85
C GLU A 387 -10.73 -28.94 -5.79
N TRP A 388 -9.79 -28.41 -5.02
CA TRP A 388 -9.12 -29.15 -3.95
C TRP A 388 -10.09 -29.64 -2.86
N ASN A 389 -11.05 -28.79 -2.46
CA ASN A 389 -12.05 -29.16 -1.44
C ASN A 389 -12.95 -30.30 -1.92
N ILE A 390 -13.38 -30.27 -3.19
CA ILE A 390 -14.17 -31.35 -3.80
C ILE A 390 -13.39 -32.66 -3.78
N GLN A 391 -12.11 -32.63 -4.19
CA GLN A 391 -11.23 -33.81 -4.19
C GLN A 391 -10.94 -34.34 -2.78
N ALA A 392 -10.69 -33.46 -1.81
CA ALA A 392 -10.42 -33.84 -0.43
C ALA A 392 -11.64 -34.52 0.20
N SER A 393 -12.85 -33.98 -0.06
CA SER A 393 -14.11 -34.59 0.38
C SER A 393 -14.31 -35.99 -0.23
N HIS A 394 -14.01 -36.14 -1.53
CA HIS A 394 -14.11 -37.44 -2.20
C HIS A 394 -13.14 -38.48 -1.63
N ARG A 395 -11.86 -38.12 -1.42
CA ARG A 395 -10.85 -39.00 -0.82
C ARG A 395 -11.21 -39.42 0.61
N GLN A 396 -11.67 -38.47 1.43
CA GLN A 396 -12.09 -38.76 2.81
C GLN A 396 -13.29 -39.71 2.84
N ARG A 397 -14.23 -39.59 1.89
CA ARG A 397 -15.39 -40.49 1.78
C ARG A 397 -14.96 -41.92 1.43
N LEU A 398 -14.03 -42.07 0.48
CA LEU A 398 -13.49 -43.37 0.09
C LEU A 398 -12.70 -44.04 1.23
N GLU A 399 -11.90 -43.28 1.97
CA GLU A 399 -11.13 -43.81 3.11
C GLU A 399 -12.03 -44.25 4.27
N ALA A 400 -13.08 -43.48 4.57
CA ALA A 400 -14.06 -43.85 5.58
C ALA A 400 -14.84 -45.12 5.21
N ILE A 401 -15.26 -45.24 3.93
CA ILE A 401 -15.93 -46.44 3.42
C ILE A 401 -14.98 -47.65 3.47
N GLY A 402 -13.71 -47.50 3.09
CA GLY A 402 -12.71 -48.56 3.16
C GLY A 402 -12.46 -49.07 4.58
N ARG A 403 -12.32 -48.18 5.58
CA ARG A 403 -12.14 -48.59 6.99
C ARG A 403 -13.35 -49.33 7.55
N LEU A 404 -14.57 -48.83 7.27
CA LEU A 404 -15.81 -49.47 7.72
C LEU A 404 -16.00 -50.83 7.03
N ALA A 405 -15.74 -50.89 5.73
CA ALA A 405 -15.83 -52.11 4.93
C ALA A 405 -14.91 -53.23 5.45
N GLY A 406 -13.69 -52.92 5.88
CA GLY A 406 -12.75 -53.93 6.39
C GLY A 406 -13.16 -54.58 7.70
N GLY A 407 -13.65 -53.78 8.65
CA GLY A 407 -14.17 -54.30 9.92
C GLY A 407 -15.44 -55.12 9.73
N ILE A 408 -16.39 -54.59 8.95
CA ILE A 408 -17.67 -55.26 8.69
C ILE A 408 -17.48 -56.55 7.88
N ALA A 409 -16.62 -56.54 6.86
CA ALA A 409 -16.36 -57.72 6.02
C ALA A 409 -15.70 -58.87 6.81
N HIS A 410 -14.81 -58.55 7.74
CA HIS A 410 -14.22 -59.55 8.64
C HIS A 410 -15.30 -60.26 9.47
N ASP A 411 -16.25 -59.50 10.03
CA ASP A 411 -17.31 -60.06 10.86
C ASP A 411 -18.31 -60.89 10.05
N PHE A 412 -18.65 -60.46 8.83
CA PHE A 412 -19.48 -61.28 7.93
C PHE A 412 -18.80 -62.58 7.51
N ASN A 413 -17.50 -62.56 7.21
CA ASN A 413 -16.75 -63.80 6.92
C ASN A 413 -16.85 -64.81 8.08
N ASN A 414 -16.84 -64.32 9.32
CA ASN A 414 -17.00 -65.20 10.50
C ASN A 414 -18.39 -65.83 10.55
N TYR A 415 -19.45 -65.08 10.26
CA TYR A 415 -20.82 -65.62 10.22
C TYR A 415 -21.02 -66.61 9.06
N ILE A 416 -20.45 -66.32 7.90
CA ILE A 416 -20.60 -67.17 6.71
C ILE A 416 -19.89 -68.52 6.92
N HIS A 417 -18.67 -68.52 7.45
CA HIS A 417 -17.98 -69.75 7.80
C HIS A 417 -18.73 -70.57 8.85
N ALA A 418 -19.39 -69.92 9.82
CA ALA A 418 -20.22 -70.61 10.81
C ALA A 418 -21.48 -71.26 10.16
N ILE A 419 -22.14 -70.56 9.23
CA ILE A 419 -23.28 -71.09 8.48
C ILE A 419 -22.86 -72.30 7.64
N GLN A 420 -21.76 -72.19 6.89
CA GLN A 420 -21.22 -73.29 6.10
C GLN A 420 -20.83 -74.49 6.98
N GLY A 421 -20.13 -74.25 8.09
CA GLY A 421 -19.76 -75.31 9.03
C GLY A 421 -20.97 -76.07 9.61
N HIS A 422 -22.07 -75.37 9.92
CA HIS A 422 -23.30 -76.04 10.36
C HIS A 422 -24.00 -76.82 9.23
N LEU A 423 -23.98 -76.32 8.00
CA LEU A 423 -24.51 -77.04 6.84
C LEU A 423 -23.73 -78.32 6.57
N ASP A 424 -22.40 -78.26 6.62
CA ASP A 424 -21.52 -79.42 6.48
C ASP A 424 -21.81 -80.47 7.54
N ILE A 425 -21.98 -80.06 8.81
CA ILE A 425 -22.35 -80.96 9.91
C ILE A 425 -23.71 -81.63 9.66
N ILE A 426 -24.72 -80.87 9.20
CA ILE A 426 -26.05 -81.43 8.91
C ILE A 426 -25.97 -82.46 7.78
N LEU A 427 -25.26 -82.13 6.69
CA LEU A 427 -25.08 -83.01 5.53
C LEU A 427 -24.22 -84.24 5.85
N LEU A 428 -23.29 -84.14 6.80
CA LEU A 428 -22.41 -85.25 7.21
C LEU A 428 -23.05 -86.18 8.23
N MET A 429 -23.80 -85.63 9.20
CA MET A 429 -24.35 -86.40 10.34
C MET A 429 -25.75 -86.98 10.07
N HIS A 430 -26.51 -86.41 9.14
CA HIS A 430 -27.87 -86.86 8.82
C HIS A 430 -27.97 -87.26 7.35
N ASP A 431 -28.48 -88.47 7.11
CA ASP A 431 -28.79 -88.95 5.77
C ASP A 431 -30.13 -88.34 5.31
N VAL A 432 -30.08 -87.12 4.79
CA VAL A 432 -31.28 -86.35 4.38
C VAL A 432 -31.86 -86.92 3.09
N GLN A 433 -32.88 -87.76 3.20
CA GLN A 433 -33.53 -88.44 2.08
C GLN A 433 -34.61 -87.60 1.37
N ASP A 434 -35.09 -86.51 1.98
CA ASP A 434 -36.07 -85.61 1.35
C ASP A 434 -35.37 -84.66 0.37
N GLU A 435 -35.61 -84.87 -0.93
CA GLU A 435 -35.03 -84.06 -2.00
C GLU A 435 -35.36 -82.56 -1.88
N ALA A 436 -36.52 -82.17 -1.33
CA ALA A 436 -36.88 -80.77 -1.18
C ALA A 436 -36.01 -80.08 -0.11
N VAL A 437 -35.73 -80.78 0.97
CA VAL A 437 -34.83 -80.32 2.04
C VAL A 437 -33.39 -80.25 1.52
N LEU A 438 -32.94 -81.30 0.81
CA LEU A 438 -31.59 -81.36 0.25
C LEU A 438 -31.33 -80.25 -0.79
N ARG A 439 -32.33 -79.92 -1.62
CA ARG A 439 -32.27 -78.76 -2.53
C ARG A 439 -32.17 -77.43 -1.79
N ASN A 440 -32.89 -77.26 -0.69
CA ASN A 440 -32.82 -76.03 0.11
C ASN A 440 -31.47 -75.90 0.82
N LEU A 441 -30.92 -76.98 1.40
CA LEU A 441 -29.59 -76.97 2.02
C LEU A 441 -28.49 -76.59 1.02
N LYS A 442 -28.51 -77.19 -0.18
CA LYS A 442 -27.57 -76.82 -1.27
C LYS A 442 -27.72 -75.36 -1.72
N LYS A 443 -28.94 -74.80 -1.71
CA LYS A 443 -29.15 -73.38 -2.01
C LYS A 443 -28.58 -72.47 -0.92
N ILE A 444 -28.73 -72.83 0.36
CA ILE A 444 -28.18 -72.04 1.46
C ILE A 444 -26.65 -72.06 1.39
N ASP A 445 -26.05 -73.22 1.13
CA ASP A 445 -24.60 -73.36 0.96
C ASP A 445 -24.09 -72.47 -0.20
N HIS A 446 -24.76 -72.53 -1.36
CA HIS A 446 -24.42 -71.67 -2.49
C HIS A 446 -24.56 -70.17 -2.19
N ILE A 447 -25.60 -69.77 -1.44
CA ILE A 447 -25.79 -68.37 -1.01
C ILE A 447 -24.69 -67.94 -0.03
N ALA A 448 -24.26 -68.84 0.87
CA ALA A 448 -23.18 -68.58 1.82
C ALA A 448 -21.84 -68.43 1.10
N GLU A 449 -21.54 -69.30 0.13
CA GLU A 449 -20.35 -69.20 -0.72
C GLU A 449 -20.31 -67.88 -1.53
N LEU A 450 -21.45 -67.50 -2.10
CA LEU A 450 -21.60 -66.22 -2.80
C LEU A 450 -21.37 -65.05 -1.84
N ALA A 451 -21.98 -65.08 -0.66
CA ALA A 451 -21.77 -64.05 0.36
C ALA A 451 -20.30 -63.96 0.80
N GLY A 452 -19.61 -65.09 0.93
CA GLY A 452 -18.19 -65.17 1.33
C GLY A 452 -17.25 -64.59 0.28
N THR A 453 -17.62 -64.75 -1.00
CA THR A 453 -16.92 -64.13 -2.13
C THR A 453 -17.08 -62.60 -2.10
N LEU A 454 -18.29 -62.10 -1.82
CA LEU A 454 -18.58 -60.67 -1.73
C LEU A 454 -17.85 -59.98 -0.58
N THR A 455 -17.85 -60.60 0.59
CA THR A 455 -17.14 -60.11 1.78
C THR A 455 -15.62 -60.14 1.58
N SER A 456 -15.09 -61.15 0.90
CA SER A 456 -13.67 -61.20 0.55
C SER A 456 -13.26 -60.11 -0.45
N GLN A 457 -14.11 -59.80 -1.44
CA GLN A 457 -13.92 -58.65 -2.33
C GLN A 457 -13.95 -57.31 -1.57
N MET A 458 -14.89 -57.17 -0.62
CA MET A 458 -14.98 -56.00 0.26
C MET A 458 -13.75 -55.85 1.17
N LEU A 459 -13.20 -56.95 1.68
CA LEU A 459 -11.99 -56.98 2.50
C LEU A 459 -10.73 -56.65 1.67
N SER A 460 -10.65 -57.11 0.43
CA SER A 460 -9.59 -56.77 -0.53
C SER A 460 -9.56 -55.26 -0.83
N PHE A 461 -10.72 -54.63 -1.00
CA PHE A 461 -10.85 -53.17 -1.13
C PHE A 461 -10.41 -52.41 0.15
N ALA A 462 -10.76 -52.95 1.32
CA ALA A 462 -10.50 -52.31 2.60
C ALA A 462 -9.05 -52.47 3.12
N ARG A 463 -8.39 -53.57 2.78
CA ARG A 463 -7.02 -53.85 3.19
C ARG A 463 -6.06 -53.01 2.35
N LYS A 464 -5.48 -51.96 2.94
CA LYS A 464 -4.13 -51.47 2.59
C LYS A 464 -3.05 -52.51 2.98
N GLY A 465 -3.23 -53.78 2.60
CA GLY A 465 -2.36 -54.89 2.97
C GLY A 465 -1.02 -54.86 2.23
N SER A 466 0.04 -55.39 2.85
CA SER A 466 1.46 -55.33 2.42
C SER A 466 1.66 -55.33 0.90
N TYR A 467 1.99 -54.15 0.38
CA TYR A 467 2.26 -53.91 -1.04
C TYR A 467 3.57 -54.63 -1.43
N GLN A 468 3.49 -55.69 -2.22
CA GLN A 468 4.69 -56.31 -2.82
C GLN A 468 4.93 -55.65 -4.17
N GLN A 469 5.91 -54.75 -4.23
CA GLN A 469 6.36 -54.15 -5.49
C GLN A 469 7.32 -55.11 -6.18
N GLU A 470 6.91 -55.64 -7.32
CA GLU A 470 7.76 -56.46 -8.18
C GLU A 470 7.84 -55.83 -9.58
N GLU A 471 8.90 -56.15 -10.33
CA GLU A 471 8.96 -55.84 -11.76
C GLU A 471 8.00 -56.76 -12.50
N LEU A 472 7.02 -56.17 -13.18
CA LEU A 472 5.98 -56.90 -13.90
C LEU A 472 6.03 -56.57 -15.39
N ARG A 473 6.12 -57.63 -16.20
CA ARG A 473 5.95 -57.56 -17.65
C ARG A 473 4.47 -57.56 -18.00
N LEU A 474 4.00 -56.53 -18.68
CA LEU A 474 2.56 -56.36 -18.96
C LEU A 474 2.00 -57.47 -19.84
N ASN A 475 2.76 -57.97 -20.82
CA ASN A 475 2.28 -59.05 -21.68
C ASN A 475 2.05 -60.32 -20.85
N ALA A 476 3.02 -60.67 -19.98
CA ALA A 476 2.91 -61.83 -19.10
C ALA A 476 1.72 -61.71 -18.11
N LEU A 477 1.49 -60.52 -17.56
CA LEU A 477 0.35 -60.25 -16.66
C LEU A 477 -0.99 -60.46 -17.39
N VAL A 478 -1.15 -59.89 -18.58
CA VAL A 478 -2.40 -60.01 -19.37
C VAL A 478 -2.62 -61.45 -19.84
N HIS A 479 -1.58 -62.17 -20.25
CA HIS A 479 -1.70 -63.58 -20.63
C HIS A 479 -2.16 -64.46 -19.46
N LYS A 480 -1.62 -64.26 -18.25
CA LYS A 480 -2.11 -64.94 -17.04
C LYS A 480 -3.57 -64.60 -16.74
N CYS A 481 -3.98 -63.35 -16.91
CA CYS A 481 -5.38 -62.96 -16.76
C CYS A 481 -6.28 -63.65 -17.78
N ALA A 482 -5.84 -63.76 -19.04
CA ALA A 482 -6.56 -64.44 -20.10
C ALA A 482 -6.71 -65.95 -19.82
N GLU A 483 -5.67 -66.63 -19.33
CA GLU A 483 -5.71 -68.03 -18.93
C GLU A 483 -6.75 -68.30 -17.83
N LEU A 484 -6.92 -67.37 -16.89
CA LEU A 484 -7.93 -67.48 -15.83
C LEU A 484 -9.33 -67.11 -16.32
N PHE A 485 -9.43 -66.17 -17.27
CA PHE A 485 -10.70 -65.69 -17.79
C PHE A 485 -11.34 -66.68 -18.76
N LEU A 486 -10.57 -67.26 -19.69
CA LEU A 486 -11.09 -68.13 -20.76
C LEU A 486 -11.89 -69.35 -20.25
N PRO A 487 -11.44 -70.13 -19.23
CA PRO A 487 -12.22 -71.23 -18.68
C PRO A 487 -13.58 -70.81 -18.12
N SER A 488 -13.68 -69.57 -17.61
CA SER A 488 -14.92 -69.01 -17.07
C SER A 488 -15.89 -68.50 -18.16
N THR A 489 -15.45 -68.45 -19.43
CA THR A 489 -16.28 -67.92 -20.52
C THR A 489 -17.21 -68.95 -21.15
N GLN A 490 -16.87 -70.25 -21.19
CA GLN A 490 -17.65 -71.41 -21.71
C GLN A 490 -18.55 -71.21 -22.96
N SER A 491 -18.53 -70.06 -23.64
CA SER A 491 -19.48 -69.63 -24.67
C SER A 491 -18.92 -68.44 -25.47
N GLY A 492 -18.94 -68.57 -26.79
CA GLY A 492 -19.14 -67.50 -27.78
C GLY A 492 -18.14 -66.36 -27.99
N ILE A 493 -17.39 -65.90 -26.98
CA ILE A 493 -16.68 -64.60 -27.07
C ILE A 493 -15.38 -64.72 -27.87
N ALA A 494 -15.25 -63.92 -28.94
CA ALA A 494 -13.99 -63.76 -29.66
C ALA A 494 -12.99 -62.94 -28.82
N PHE A 495 -11.95 -63.60 -28.31
CA PHE A 495 -10.94 -62.97 -27.46
C PHE A 495 -9.64 -62.71 -28.22
N LYS A 496 -9.16 -61.46 -28.22
CA LYS A 496 -7.94 -61.04 -28.94
C LYS A 496 -7.00 -60.27 -28.02
N ILE A 497 -5.71 -60.64 -28.01
CA ILE A 497 -4.65 -59.86 -27.37
C ILE A 497 -3.77 -59.25 -28.47
N GLU A 498 -3.62 -57.93 -28.45
CA GLU A 498 -2.71 -57.19 -29.30
C GLU A 498 -1.63 -56.56 -28.42
N ALA A 499 -0.48 -57.21 -28.33
CA ALA A 499 0.62 -56.77 -27.48
C ALA A 499 1.75 -56.12 -28.30
N ASP A 500 2.34 -55.05 -27.77
CA ASP A 500 3.58 -54.48 -28.27
C ASP A 500 4.74 -55.50 -28.11
N PRO A 501 5.56 -55.77 -29.16
CA PRO A 501 6.71 -56.68 -29.07
C PRO A 501 7.75 -56.29 -28.00
N ASP A 502 7.76 -55.02 -27.60
CA ASP A 502 8.72 -54.46 -26.63
C ASP A 502 8.47 -54.93 -25.17
N ASP A 503 7.41 -55.70 -24.90
CA ASP A 503 6.95 -56.23 -23.59
C ASP A 503 7.28 -55.32 -22.38
N PRO A 504 6.52 -54.22 -22.24
CA PRO A 504 6.89 -53.16 -21.32
C PRO A 504 6.78 -53.60 -19.86
N ALA A 505 7.77 -53.18 -19.05
CA ALA A 505 7.80 -53.42 -17.61
C ALA A 505 7.21 -52.25 -16.81
N ILE A 506 6.54 -52.57 -15.72
CA ILE A 506 6.07 -51.64 -14.67
C ILE A 506 6.51 -52.15 -13.30
N ILE A 507 6.37 -51.32 -12.27
CA ILE A 507 6.47 -51.75 -10.87
C ILE A 507 5.06 -51.83 -10.29
N GLY A 508 4.70 -52.97 -9.70
CA GLY A 508 3.39 -53.15 -9.09
C GLY A 508 3.22 -54.46 -8.35
N ASP A 509 2.06 -54.60 -7.72
CA ASP A 509 1.62 -55.83 -7.08
C ASP A 509 0.88 -56.70 -8.12
N PRO A 510 1.42 -57.89 -8.48
CA PRO A 510 0.84 -58.73 -9.53
C PRO A 510 -0.57 -59.19 -9.19
N ILE A 511 -0.86 -59.49 -7.92
CA ILE A 511 -2.15 -60.00 -7.48
C ILE A 511 -3.21 -58.91 -7.61
N GLN A 512 -2.89 -57.69 -7.15
CA GLN A 512 -3.83 -56.57 -7.23
C GLN A 512 -4.10 -56.16 -8.67
N LEU A 513 -3.07 -56.03 -9.50
CA LEU A 513 -3.25 -55.66 -10.91
C LEU A 513 -3.98 -56.73 -11.71
N GLN A 514 -3.70 -58.01 -11.44
CA GLN A 514 -4.47 -59.13 -12.01
C GLN A 514 -5.95 -59.06 -11.63
N GLN A 515 -6.26 -58.74 -10.36
CA GLN A 515 -7.64 -58.58 -9.90
C GLN A 515 -8.32 -57.36 -10.54
N ALA A 516 -7.63 -56.25 -10.70
CA ALA A 516 -8.16 -55.06 -11.39
C ALA A 516 -8.49 -55.36 -12.86
N LEU A 517 -7.59 -56.03 -13.58
CA LEU A 517 -7.82 -56.46 -14.97
C LEU A 517 -8.97 -57.47 -15.07
N MET A 518 -9.03 -58.45 -14.16
CA MET A 518 -10.11 -59.42 -14.12
C MET A 518 -11.47 -58.75 -13.92
N ASN A 519 -11.57 -57.74 -13.04
CA ASN A 519 -12.79 -56.96 -12.85
C ASN A 519 -13.23 -56.23 -14.13
N LEU A 520 -12.28 -55.65 -14.89
CA LEU A 520 -12.58 -55.00 -16.17
C LEU A 520 -13.05 -56.02 -17.22
N MET A 521 -12.38 -57.16 -17.34
CA MET A 521 -12.73 -58.23 -18.29
C MET A 521 -14.10 -58.87 -17.98
N ILE A 522 -14.42 -59.08 -16.70
CA ILE A 522 -15.74 -59.58 -16.27
C ILE A 522 -16.83 -58.54 -16.58
N ASN A 523 -16.57 -57.25 -16.36
CA ASN A 523 -17.54 -56.21 -16.70
C ASN A 523 -17.79 -56.10 -18.21
N ALA A 524 -16.74 -56.23 -19.03
CA ALA A 524 -16.85 -56.32 -20.48
C ALA A 524 -17.72 -57.51 -20.90
N LYS A 525 -17.46 -58.71 -20.37
CA LYS A 525 -18.29 -59.90 -20.61
C LYS A 525 -19.75 -59.67 -20.23
N ASP A 526 -19.99 -59.10 -19.05
CA ASP A 526 -21.34 -58.86 -18.56
C ASP A 526 -22.10 -57.83 -19.40
N ALA A 527 -21.41 -56.82 -19.95
CA ALA A 527 -22.00 -55.85 -20.85
C ALA A 527 -22.49 -56.49 -22.17
N MET A 528 -21.77 -57.52 -22.65
CA MET A 528 -22.06 -58.23 -23.89
C MET A 528 -23.09 -59.37 -23.75
N LYS A 529 -23.47 -59.77 -22.53
CA LYS A 529 -24.38 -60.91 -22.25
C LYS A 529 -25.71 -60.91 -23.04
N LYS A 530 -26.20 -59.75 -23.47
CA LYS A 530 -27.48 -59.59 -24.19
C LYS A 530 -27.33 -59.57 -25.72
N GLN A 531 -26.11 -59.64 -26.24
CA GLN A 531 -25.81 -59.67 -27.67
C GLN A 531 -25.64 -61.11 -28.18
N PRO A 532 -25.89 -61.38 -29.47
CA PRO A 532 -25.59 -62.66 -30.09
C PRO A 532 -24.10 -63.03 -29.94
N GLU A 533 -23.80 -64.30 -29.65
CA GLU A 533 -22.42 -64.77 -29.44
C GLU A 533 -21.45 -64.39 -30.58
N SER A 534 -21.93 -64.39 -31.84
CA SER A 534 -21.15 -64.01 -33.03
C SER A 534 -20.70 -62.55 -33.07
N GLU A 535 -21.25 -61.69 -32.23
CA GLU A 535 -20.95 -60.25 -32.16
C GLU A 535 -20.18 -59.87 -30.89
N GLN A 536 -19.95 -60.82 -29.98
CA GLN A 536 -19.23 -60.58 -28.74
C GLN A 536 -17.72 -60.69 -28.98
N SER A 537 -17.01 -59.57 -28.87
CA SER A 537 -15.55 -59.56 -28.93
C SER A 537 -14.95 -58.74 -27.80
N LEU A 538 -13.89 -59.29 -27.21
CA LEU A 538 -13.09 -58.64 -26.18
C LEU A 538 -11.66 -58.53 -26.69
N THR A 539 -11.20 -57.30 -26.91
CA THR A 539 -9.84 -57.02 -27.37
C THR A 539 -9.04 -56.35 -26.26
N ILE A 540 -7.89 -56.92 -25.91
CA ILE A 540 -6.94 -56.28 -24.99
C ILE A 540 -5.74 -55.79 -25.78
N ARG A 541 -5.47 -54.48 -25.73
CA ARG A 541 -4.29 -53.87 -26.36
C ARG A 541 -3.29 -53.41 -25.31
N ILE A 542 -2.02 -53.74 -25.50
CA ILE A 542 -0.94 -53.41 -24.57
C ILE A 542 0.13 -52.62 -25.33
N GLY A 543 0.53 -51.46 -24.82
CA GLY A 543 1.58 -50.70 -25.47
C GLY A 543 1.81 -49.31 -24.89
N ARG A 544 2.53 -48.49 -25.66
CA ARG A 544 2.73 -47.07 -25.34
C ARG A 544 1.50 -46.25 -25.77
N PRO A 545 1.11 -45.21 -25.00
CA PRO A 545 -0.02 -44.35 -25.32
C PRO A 545 0.04 -43.81 -26.76
N GLU A 546 1.22 -43.38 -27.23
CA GLU A 546 1.42 -42.77 -28.54
C GLU A 546 1.20 -43.77 -29.68
N LYS A 547 1.68 -45.01 -29.52
CA LYS A 547 1.49 -46.09 -30.51
C LYS A 547 0.03 -46.52 -30.62
N LEU A 548 -0.72 -46.43 -29.52
CA LEU A 548 -2.15 -46.79 -29.47
C LEU A 548 -3.10 -45.62 -29.78
N GLY A 549 -2.56 -44.43 -30.09
CA GLY A 549 -3.36 -43.23 -30.39
C GLY A 549 -4.15 -42.69 -29.18
N ILE A 550 -3.68 -42.96 -27.96
CA ILE A 550 -4.36 -42.63 -26.71
C ILE A 550 -3.85 -41.29 -26.19
N LYS A 551 -4.73 -40.29 -26.12
CA LYS A 551 -4.39 -39.00 -25.52
C LYS A 551 -4.48 -39.10 -24.00
N LEU A 552 -3.32 -38.99 -23.33
CA LEU A 552 -3.26 -38.95 -21.88
C LEU A 552 -3.94 -37.68 -21.33
N ASN A 553 -5.16 -37.83 -20.84
CA ASN A 553 -5.87 -36.89 -19.97
C ASN A 553 -5.77 -37.34 -18.49
N PRO A 554 -4.67 -37.04 -17.77
CA PRO A 554 -4.57 -37.38 -16.36
C PRO A 554 -5.65 -36.63 -15.55
N PRO A 555 -6.27 -37.25 -14.52
CA PRO A 555 -7.05 -36.54 -13.52
C PRO A 555 -6.18 -35.49 -12.84
N SER A 556 -6.78 -34.40 -12.37
CA SER A 556 -6.11 -33.34 -11.57
C SER A 556 -5.31 -33.86 -10.36
N ASP A 557 -5.60 -35.09 -9.93
CA ASP A 557 -5.13 -35.73 -8.71
C ASP A 557 -3.95 -36.69 -8.95
N ALA A 558 -3.61 -37.01 -10.20
CA ALA A 558 -2.40 -37.76 -10.52
C ALA A 558 -1.21 -36.77 -10.48
N GLY A 559 -0.20 -37.06 -9.65
CA GLY A 559 0.96 -36.19 -9.39
C GLY A 559 1.69 -35.67 -10.66
N PRO A 560 2.64 -34.74 -10.50
CA PRO A 560 3.02 -33.64 -11.42
C PRO A 560 3.17 -33.98 -12.92
N PRO A 561 3.14 -32.98 -13.83
CA PRO A 561 2.88 -33.14 -15.25
C PRO A 561 3.67 -34.25 -15.93
N ALA A 562 2.96 -34.97 -16.81
CA ALA A 562 3.34 -36.12 -17.62
C ALA A 562 4.57 -35.95 -18.55
N ALA A 563 5.47 -34.99 -18.33
CA ALA A 563 6.62 -34.73 -19.19
C ALA A 563 7.87 -35.60 -18.87
N MET A 564 7.91 -36.32 -17.74
CA MET A 564 9.11 -37.10 -17.35
C MET A 564 8.86 -38.58 -17.05
N ARG A 565 7.61 -39.05 -17.04
CA ARG A 565 7.28 -40.46 -16.83
C ARG A 565 6.82 -41.07 -18.15
N ASP A 566 7.56 -42.05 -18.63
CA ASP A 566 7.08 -42.98 -19.65
C ASP A 566 5.85 -43.70 -19.06
N TYR A 567 4.73 -43.75 -19.79
CA TYR A 567 3.53 -44.49 -19.37
C TYR A 567 3.33 -45.72 -20.24
N ARG A 568 2.62 -46.70 -19.69
CA ARG A 568 2.17 -47.91 -20.38
C ARG A 568 0.68 -48.05 -20.22
N VAL A 569 0.02 -48.53 -21.26
CA VAL A 569 -1.44 -48.67 -21.30
C VAL A 569 -1.82 -50.11 -21.52
N ILE A 570 -2.80 -50.57 -20.75
CA ILE A 570 -3.59 -51.77 -21.02
C ILE A 570 -5.00 -51.28 -21.34
N ARG A 571 -5.39 -51.39 -22.60
CA ARG A 571 -6.72 -51.03 -23.08
C ARG A 571 -7.58 -52.29 -23.14
N VAL A 572 -8.74 -52.27 -22.49
CA VAL A 572 -9.74 -53.34 -22.53
C VAL A 572 -10.95 -52.84 -23.33
N GLU A 573 -11.19 -53.41 -24.51
CA GLU A 573 -12.26 -53.04 -25.46
C GLU A 573 -13.32 -54.14 -25.53
N ASP A 574 -14.59 -53.77 -25.33
CA ASP A 574 -15.73 -54.64 -25.54
C ASP A 574 -16.64 -54.12 -26.65
N THR A 575 -17.39 -55.02 -27.29
CA THR A 575 -18.41 -54.67 -28.30
C THR A 575 -19.83 -54.54 -27.72
N GLY A 576 -19.94 -54.29 -26.42
CA GLY A 576 -21.21 -54.12 -25.70
C GLY A 576 -22.02 -52.88 -26.09
N PRO A 577 -23.10 -52.56 -25.36
CA PRO A 577 -23.95 -51.40 -25.67
C PRO A 577 -23.32 -50.04 -25.37
N GLY A 578 -22.08 -49.99 -24.86
CA GLY A 578 -21.43 -48.79 -24.37
C GLY A 578 -22.04 -48.25 -23.06
N ILE A 579 -21.57 -47.09 -22.62
CA ILE A 579 -21.89 -46.47 -21.34
C ILE A 579 -22.77 -45.24 -21.57
N LYS A 580 -23.92 -45.18 -20.90
CA LYS A 580 -24.82 -44.02 -20.97
C LYS A 580 -24.17 -42.77 -20.34
N PRO A 581 -24.38 -41.55 -20.87
CA PRO A 581 -23.77 -40.33 -20.34
C PRO A 581 -24.05 -40.07 -18.85
N GLU A 582 -25.25 -40.41 -18.39
CA GLU A 582 -25.68 -40.26 -16.99
C GLU A 582 -24.94 -41.18 -16.02
N VAL A 583 -24.34 -42.26 -16.53
CA VAL A 583 -23.64 -43.27 -15.74
C VAL A 583 -22.15 -42.92 -15.55
N LEU A 584 -21.55 -42.22 -16.52
CA LEU A 584 -20.12 -41.88 -16.52
C LEU A 584 -19.64 -41.18 -15.22
N PRO A 585 -20.35 -40.20 -14.63
CA PRO A 585 -19.88 -39.52 -13.43
C PRO A 585 -19.83 -40.41 -12.18
N ARG A 586 -20.61 -41.50 -12.18
CA ARG A 586 -20.82 -42.38 -11.03
C ARG A 586 -20.20 -43.77 -11.23
N LEU A 587 -19.56 -44.00 -12.37
CA LEU A 587 -19.10 -45.30 -12.84
C LEU A 587 -18.15 -46.01 -11.87
N PHE A 588 -17.34 -45.24 -11.13
CA PHE A 588 -16.38 -45.73 -10.15
C PHE A 588 -16.85 -45.56 -8.69
N GLU A 589 -18.11 -45.14 -8.45
CA GLU A 589 -18.67 -45.08 -7.10
C GLU A 589 -18.84 -46.51 -6.54
N PRO A 590 -18.38 -46.79 -5.31
CA PRO A 590 -18.65 -48.08 -4.66
C PRO A 590 -20.16 -48.37 -4.58
N PHE A 591 -20.54 -49.62 -4.81
CA PHE A 591 -21.94 -50.12 -4.81
C PHE A 591 -22.83 -49.60 -5.94
N PHE A 592 -22.33 -48.72 -6.81
CA PHE A 592 -23.07 -48.28 -7.97
C PHE A 592 -23.11 -49.39 -9.04
N THR A 593 -24.30 -49.77 -9.47
CA THR A 593 -24.49 -50.77 -10.54
C THR A 593 -25.73 -50.44 -11.35
N THR A 594 -25.67 -50.69 -12.66
CA THR A 594 -26.83 -50.61 -13.58
C THR A 594 -27.49 -51.97 -13.79
N LYS A 595 -26.95 -53.04 -13.17
CA LYS A 595 -27.47 -54.42 -13.25
C LYS A 595 -28.64 -54.61 -12.25
N PRO A 596 -29.57 -55.55 -12.52
CA PRO A 596 -30.60 -55.95 -11.57
C PRO A 596 -30.03 -56.37 -10.20
N ALA A 597 -30.84 -56.24 -9.16
CA ALA A 597 -30.44 -56.63 -7.80
C ALA A 597 -30.03 -58.12 -7.75
N GLY A 598 -28.81 -58.38 -7.27
CA GLY A 598 -28.23 -59.73 -7.20
C GLY A 598 -27.32 -60.12 -8.38
N GLU A 599 -27.34 -59.39 -9.49
CA GLU A 599 -26.50 -59.68 -10.68
C GLU A 599 -25.21 -58.84 -10.74
N GLY A 600 -25.04 -57.89 -9.81
CA GLY A 600 -23.87 -57.03 -9.75
C GLY A 600 -23.68 -56.40 -8.38
N THR A 601 -22.43 -56.43 -7.89
CA THR A 601 -22.04 -55.95 -6.57
C THR A 601 -21.78 -54.44 -6.54
N GLY A 602 -21.58 -53.84 -7.72
CA GLY A 602 -21.14 -52.45 -7.87
C GLY A 602 -19.75 -52.16 -7.31
N MET A 603 -18.97 -53.18 -6.93
CA MET A 603 -17.62 -53.00 -6.38
C MET A 603 -16.50 -53.19 -7.40
N GLY A 604 -16.74 -53.94 -8.49
CA GLY A 604 -15.68 -54.33 -9.43
C GLY A 604 -14.91 -53.16 -10.05
N LEU A 605 -15.63 -52.16 -10.60
CA LEU A 605 -15.00 -50.98 -11.20
C LEU A 605 -14.36 -50.06 -10.15
N ALA A 606 -14.98 -49.89 -8.99
CA ALA A 606 -14.43 -49.11 -7.89
C ALA A 606 -13.11 -49.71 -7.37
N MET A 607 -13.03 -51.05 -7.28
CA MET A 607 -11.80 -51.77 -6.93
C MET A 607 -10.72 -51.60 -8.00
N ALA A 608 -11.06 -51.78 -9.27
CA ALA A 608 -10.10 -51.58 -10.37
C ALA A 608 -9.53 -50.15 -10.37
N TYR A 609 -10.38 -49.14 -10.20
CA TYR A 609 -9.95 -47.74 -10.09
C TYR A 609 -9.04 -47.52 -8.88
N GLY A 610 -9.43 -47.99 -7.70
CA GLY A 610 -8.63 -47.87 -6.48
C GLY A 610 -7.26 -48.53 -6.59
N THR A 611 -7.20 -49.74 -7.17
CA THR A 611 -5.94 -50.46 -7.44
C THR A 611 -5.04 -49.66 -8.37
N VAL A 612 -5.55 -49.16 -9.49
CA VAL A 612 -4.74 -48.43 -10.47
C VAL A 612 -4.22 -47.11 -9.89
N VAL A 613 -5.03 -46.40 -9.11
CA VAL A 613 -4.61 -45.20 -8.36
C VAL A 613 -3.53 -45.53 -7.33
N ALA A 614 -3.64 -46.65 -6.61
CA ALA A 614 -2.61 -47.10 -5.66
C ALA A 614 -1.27 -47.41 -6.36
N HIS A 615 -1.29 -47.70 -7.65
CA HIS A 615 -0.10 -47.91 -8.49
C HIS A 615 0.37 -46.63 -9.21
N ASN A 616 -0.05 -45.45 -8.73
CA ASN A 616 0.24 -44.14 -9.33
C ASN A 616 -0.23 -44.00 -10.79
N GLY A 617 -1.26 -44.76 -11.15
CA GLY A 617 -1.92 -44.72 -12.45
C GLY A 617 -3.31 -44.12 -12.37
N TRP A 618 -4.02 -44.14 -13.50
CA TRP A 618 -5.47 -43.85 -13.54
C TRP A 618 -6.15 -44.65 -14.66
N ILE A 619 -7.49 -44.67 -14.66
CA ILE A 619 -8.29 -45.31 -15.70
C ILE A 619 -9.02 -44.23 -16.50
N GLN A 620 -8.92 -44.26 -17.83
CA GLN A 620 -9.77 -43.50 -18.74
C GLN A 620 -10.84 -44.38 -19.35
N VAL A 621 -12.01 -43.81 -19.60
CA VAL A 621 -13.14 -44.54 -20.15
C VAL A 621 -13.73 -43.74 -21.31
N GLN A 622 -14.00 -44.43 -22.41
CA GLN A 622 -14.65 -43.85 -23.59
C GLN A 622 -15.58 -44.87 -24.24
N ASN A 623 -16.64 -44.39 -24.88
CA ASN A 623 -17.44 -45.21 -25.78
C ASN A 623 -16.75 -45.32 -27.14
N LEU A 624 -16.83 -46.49 -27.76
CA LEU A 624 -16.30 -46.72 -29.10
C LEU A 624 -17.32 -46.26 -30.18
N PRO A 625 -16.86 -45.74 -31.34
CA PRO A 625 -17.75 -45.23 -32.39
C PRO A 625 -18.74 -46.25 -32.96
N GLU A 626 -18.38 -47.53 -32.97
CA GLU A 626 -19.16 -48.62 -33.58
C GLU A 626 -20.01 -49.40 -32.54
N ALA A 627 -20.29 -48.78 -31.38
CA ALA A 627 -20.78 -49.38 -30.13
C ALA A 627 -19.68 -50.10 -29.33
N GLY A 628 -19.86 -50.18 -28.00
CA GLY A 628 -18.87 -50.72 -27.07
C GLY A 628 -18.25 -49.67 -26.14
N ALA A 629 -17.43 -50.15 -25.20
CA ALA A 629 -16.65 -49.32 -24.30
C ALA A 629 -15.16 -49.71 -24.31
N ALA A 630 -14.31 -48.73 -24.05
CA ALA A 630 -12.88 -48.93 -23.86
C ALA A 630 -12.46 -48.38 -22.48
N PHE A 631 -11.78 -49.23 -21.71
CA PHE A 631 -11.16 -48.87 -20.44
C PHE A 631 -9.63 -48.89 -20.60
N ASP A 632 -9.02 -47.72 -20.45
CA ASP A 632 -7.58 -47.52 -20.57
C ASP A 632 -6.94 -47.44 -19.20
N VAL A 633 -6.29 -48.54 -18.79
CA VAL A 633 -5.50 -48.60 -17.55
C VAL A 633 -4.11 -48.05 -17.83
N ILE A 634 -3.80 -46.88 -17.26
CA ILE A 634 -2.54 -46.17 -17.52
C ILE A 634 -1.65 -46.27 -16.29
N LEU A 635 -0.45 -46.83 -16.46
CA LEU A 635 0.50 -47.10 -15.38
C LEU A 635 1.89 -46.52 -15.71
N PRO A 636 2.66 -46.06 -14.70
CA PRO A 636 4.02 -45.58 -14.92
C PRO A 636 4.95 -46.73 -15.37
N ALA A 637 5.76 -46.49 -16.40
CA ALA A 637 6.77 -47.44 -16.85
C ALA A 637 7.93 -47.55 -15.86
N PHE A 638 8.54 -48.72 -15.80
CA PHE A 638 9.81 -48.93 -15.09
C PHE A 638 10.97 -48.35 -15.91
N LYS A 639 11.74 -47.42 -15.32
CA LYS A 639 13.04 -46.97 -15.85
C LYS A 639 14.14 -47.54 -14.96
N LEU A 640 14.99 -48.41 -15.51
CA LEU A 640 16.30 -48.72 -14.92
C LEU A 640 17.11 -47.42 -14.92
N TYR A 641 17.48 -46.91 -13.74
CA TYR A 641 18.55 -45.92 -13.66
C TYR A 641 19.83 -46.61 -14.13
N SER A 642 20.34 -46.21 -15.30
CA SER A 642 21.72 -46.48 -15.67
C SER A 642 22.62 -45.64 -14.75
N GLU A 643 23.29 -46.27 -13.80
CA GLU A 643 24.40 -45.65 -13.07
C GLU A 643 25.47 -45.22 -14.08
N GLY A 644 25.73 -43.91 -14.14
CA GLY A 644 26.82 -43.40 -14.96
C GLY A 644 26.67 -41.94 -15.33
N GLU A 645 26.73 -41.04 -14.35
CA GLU A 645 27.37 -39.74 -14.59
C GLU A 645 27.89 -39.15 -13.28
N ASN A 646 29.19 -38.87 -13.29
CA ASN A 646 30.01 -38.42 -12.18
C ASN A 646 29.46 -37.16 -11.52
N HIS A 647 29.35 -37.17 -10.19
CA HIS A 647 29.42 -35.94 -9.41
C HIS A 647 30.83 -35.35 -9.53
N SER A 648 30.96 -34.28 -10.29
CA SER A 648 32.08 -33.35 -10.18
C SER A 648 31.58 -31.91 -10.09
N SER A 649 31.84 -31.33 -8.92
CA SER A 649 31.85 -29.91 -8.52
C SER A 649 30.53 -29.21 -8.25
#